data_AF-A0A8W8P2F2-F1
#
_entry.id   AF-A0A8W8P2F2-F1
#
_cell.length_a   1.000
_cell.length_b   1.000
_cell.length_c   1.000
_cell.angle_alpha   90.00
_cell.angle_beta   90.00
_cell.angle_gamma   90.00
#
_symmetry.space_group_name_H-M   'P 1'
#
loop_
_entity.id
_entity.type
_entity.pdbx_description
1 polymer ?
#
loop_
_entity_poly.entity_id
_entity_poly.type
_entity_poly.pdbx_seq_one_letter_code
_entity_poly.pdbx_strand_id
1 'polypeptide(L)'
;MEQPRKKGRFASKKQIKRTEIVRQSQLTRWGGKQGEEFVNSTRAQSFQDDFISDDILSTPEVVYSENTRECPRLETDWRCGRRIVELGVLADALSACKKCGLPLQLSHCTGITTHGLSAMLKIPCSNTVCKYLNTIPTGKRHDDRVWDVNRKLAAAVQHTGVGYTQINGILAELNIPPISKTLLYTRQEEVGQATESVASSSINDALQEEVEATTKNKQSTSITVSVDGAWQKRGSGRSYDSLTGHCSMIGSQTGKIVGYSVRNKFCRQCDNATERNQLPPPHNCKRNWTGSSKSMEPDMNQGNPDGIEKGLLALSLHPFGNHIECSEVWCQHKRNPTTSKYSSLPYGKPLKGEVLQQDLENTFHKLKKHSTASVAQKNMGESYLIQVNKRLGLSPGTYTRRLAAQKDLAARRKRALAVTSKAKKRRLHLRAKRNQTAASRETREPVNYCPQVAPNDNEESLGTAVEIPPPITRPAPEPAEFSKENNPFIYFDLESTGLARNSHITQIAAVCGNEKFSQYVMPKVPMTSKAAEVTGIDVINGKMYCHGNEVNAVKLSAAADALLNFFMKFQSKVVLIGHNIKSFDCHLLLNALESCSKTDAFLHCIAGFVDTRLLFKIFNPNLKSFSQESLFEQFVFSNYNAHDALEDVLALRTLVQTVDIDVASVQFLSASFTFSNALGNYLYCLQIQQNLPSLGHLVDERVITKNMANKIAGSGLNLKFLQLAYSRNPSEGILNLFSEPIVSNRVRVTKSQKVIASLKKYFASNVES
;
A
#
# COMPACT_ATOMS: atom_id res chain seq x y z
N MET A 1 -49.35 -17.07 -23.25
CA MET A 1 -48.26 -17.58 -24.12
C MET A 1 -47.27 -16.45 -24.34
N GLU A 2 -46.18 -16.42 -23.57
CA GLU A 2 -45.05 -15.51 -23.79
C GLU A 2 -43.77 -16.34 -23.79
N GLN A 3 -42.99 -16.25 -24.87
CA GLN A 3 -41.72 -16.96 -25.02
C GLN A 3 -40.57 -16.17 -24.35
N PRO A 4 -39.64 -16.84 -23.64
CA PRO A 4 -38.54 -16.19 -22.95
C PRO A 4 -37.39 -15.80 -23.91
N ARG A 5 -36.81 -14.62 -23.66
CA ARG A 5 -35.65 -14.06 -24.36
C ARG A 5 -34.41 -14.97 -24.24
N LYS A 6 -33.80 -15.30 -25.39
CA LYS A 6 -32.55 -16.07 -25.51
C LYS A 6 -31.32 -15.29 -25.03
N LYS A 7 -30.48 -15.93 -24.22
CA LYS A 7 -29.16 -15.47 -23.76
C LYS A 7 -28.16 -15.40 -24.93
N GLY A 8 -27.44 -14.28 -25.07
CA GLY A 8 -26.36 -14.10 -26.04
C GLY A 8 -25.12 -14.93 -25.69
N ARG A 9 -24.62 -15.72 -26.66
CA ARG A 9 -23.37 -16.51 -26.60
C ARG A 9 -22.16 -15.64 -26.96
N PHE A 10 -21.05 -15.82 -26.25
CA PHE A 10 -19.74 -15.26 -26.57
C PHE A 10 -19.05 -15.99 -27.74
N ALA A 11 -18.25 -15.20 -28.48
CA ALA A 11 -17.27 -15.53 -29.54
C ALA A 11 -17.81 -15.96 -30.92
N SER A 12 -17.52 -15.14 -31.94
CA SER A 12 -17.79 -15.45 -33.34
C SER A 12 -16.65 -16.25 -33.98
N LYS A 13 -16.98 -17.09 -34.98
CA LYS A 13 -16.06 -17.95 -35.76
C LYS A 13 -14.83 -17.22 -36.36
N LYS A 14 -14.83 -15.88 -36.39
CA LYS A 14 -13.72 -15.05 -36.88
C LYS A 14 -12.53 -14.99 -35.91
N GLN A 15 -12.73 -15.20 -34.60
CA GLN A 15 -11.64 -15.26 -33.62
C GLN A 15 -10.83 -16.55 -33.69
N ILE A 16 -11.45 -17.69 -34.00
CA ILE A 16 -10.79 -19.00 -34.08
C ILE A 16 -9.75 -19.04 -35.22
N LYS A 17 -10.06 -18.45 -36.39
CA LYS A 17 -9.10 -18.30 -37.50
C LYS A 17 -7.88 -17.44 -37.13
N ARG A 18 -8.04 -16.43 -36.26
CA ARG A 18 -6.94 -15.55 -35.84
C ARG A 18 -6.00 -16.24 -34.86
N THR A 19 -6.53 -17.10 -33.99
CA THR A 19 -5.74 -17.91 -33.06
C THR A 19 -4.94 -19.00 -33.78
N GLU A 20 -5.51 -19.59 -34.84
CA GLU A 20 -4.85 -20.63 -35.63
C GLU A 20 -3.68 -20.08 -36.47
N ILE A 21 -3.84 -18.89 -37.06
CA ILE A 21 -2.77 -18.16 -37.78
C ILE A 21 -1.62 -17.78 -36.83
N VAL A 22 -1.94 -17.35 -35.61
CA VAL A 22 -0.94 -17.02 -34.57
C VAL A 22 -0.23 -18.28 -34.07
N ARG A 23 -0.92 -19.42 -33.97
CA ARG A 23 -0.34 -20.71 -33.57
C ARG A 23 0.60 -21.27 -34.64
N GLN A 24 0.21 -21.19 -35.92
CA GLN A 24 1.05 -21.57 -37.06
C GLN A 24 2.31 -20.68 -37.14
N SER A 25 2.17 -19.36 -36.99
CA SER A 25 3.31 -18.41 -36.93
C SER A 25 4.25 -18.66 -35.75
N GLN A 26 3.73 -19.14 -34.61
CA GLN A 26 4.54 -19.57 -33.46
C GLN A 26 5.27 -20.90 -33.71
N LEU A 27 4.75 -21.83 -34.52
CA LEU A 27 5.48 -23.07 -34.82
C LEU A 27 6.64 -22.82 -35.81
N THR A 28 6.46 -21.93 -36.79
CA THR A 28 7.50 -21.57 -37.76
C THR A 28 8.66 -20.77 -37.12
N ARG A 29 8.40 -20.03 -36.03
CA ARG A 29 9.40 -19.18 -35.36
C ARG A 29 10.32 -19.92 -34.38
N TRP A 30 9.94 -21.12 -33.94
CA TRP A 30 10.68 -21.90 -32.93
C TRP A 30 11.49 -23.07 -33.52
N GLY A 31 11.45 -23.28 -34.84
CA GLY A 31 12.19 -24.34 -35.53
C GLY A 31 13.61 -23.96 -36.00
N GLY A 32 14.09 -22.75 -35.73
CA GLY A 32 15.37 -22.26 -36.29
C GLY A 32 16.20 -21.47 -35.29
N LYS A 33 17.38 -22.03 -34.98
CA LYS A 33 18.56 -21.45 -34.31
C LYS A 33 18.60 -21.53 -32.78
N GLN A 34 19.15 -22.65 -32.34
CA GLN A 34 20.01 -22.77 -31.15
C GLN A 34 21.34 -22.01 -31.38
N GLY A 35 21.93 -21.51 -30.29
CA GLY A 35 23.34 -21.12 -30.20
C GLY A 35 23.60 -19.61 -30.24
N GLU A 36 23.83 -19.01 -29.06
CA GLU A 36 24.99 -18.13 -28.77
C GLU A 36 24.85 -17.53 -27.36
N GLU A 37 25.79 -17.89 -26.49
CA GLU A 37 26.02 -17.27 -25.18
C GLU A 37 26.59 -15.87 -25.37
N PHE A 38 26.00 -14.85 -24.74
CA PHE A 38 26.59 -13.52 -24.69
C PHE A 38 27.16 -13.22 -23.30
N VAL A 39 28.48 -13.05 -23.30
CA VAL A 39 29.39 -12.73 -22.20
C VAL A 39 29.11 -11.33 -21.64
N ASN A 40 29.07 -11.22 -20.30
CA ASN A 40 29.05 -9.95 -19.58
C ASN A 40 30.40 -9.22 -19.75
N SER A 41 30.38 -8.00 -20.29
CA SER A 41 31.54 -7.09 -20.25
C SER A 41 31.17 -5.76 -19.61
N THR A 42 31.68 -5.57 -18.41
CA THR A 42 31.83 -4.31 -17.70
C THR A 42 32.95 -3.47 -18.33
N ARG A 43 32.66 -2.26 -18.81
CA ARG A 43 33.66 -1.19 -18.90
C ARG A 43 33.00 0.18 -18.80
N ALA A 44 33.29 0.89 -17.72
CA ALA A 44 33.07 2.32 -17.61
C ALA A 44 34.07 3.03 -18.53
N GLN A 45 33.60 3.94 -19.38
CA GLN A 45 34.44 4.89 -20.09
C GLN A 45 34.02 6.32 -19.72
N SER A 46 35.03 7.06 -19.28
CA SER A 46 35.09 8.49 -19.00
C SER A 46 34.73 9.31 -20.23
N PHE A 47 33.94 10.38 -20.05
CA PHE A 47 33.70 11.39 -21.07
C PHE A 47 34.22 12.75 -20.57
N GLN A 48 35.03 13.39 -21.41
CA GLN A 48 35.67 14.70 -21.23
C GLN A 48 34.67 15.84 -21.49
N ASP A 49 34.86 16.95 -20.77
CA ASP A 49 34.13 18.21 -20.87
C ASP A 49 34.69 19.09 -22.00
N ASP A 50 33.82 19.63 -22.85
CA ASP A 50 34.16 20.74 -23.76
C ASP A 50 33.43 22.02 -23.30
N PHE A 51 34.24 23.03 -22.98
CA PHE A 51 33.86 24.41 -22.66
C PHE A 51 33.48 25.18 -23.94
N ILE A 52 32.43 26.01 -23.88
CA ILE A 52 32.21 27.08 -24.87
C ILE A 52 32.09 28.41 -24.12
N SER A 53 32.88 29.39 -24.57
CA SER A 53 33.04 30.74 -24.04
C SER A 53 31.85 31.66 -24.39
N ASP A 54 31.49 32.52 -23.45
CA ASP A 54 30.53 33.62 -23.62
C ASP A 54 31.24 34.86 -24.18
N ASP A 55 30.70 35.47 -25.23
CA ASP A 55 31.08 36.80 -25.71
C ASP A 55 29.88 37.76 -25.69
N ILE A 56 30.22 39.02 -25.44
CA ILE A 56 29.45 40.17 -24.95
C ILE A 56 28.46 40.74 -25.98
N LEU A 57 27.30 41.26 -25.53
CA LEU A 57 26.68 42.43 -26.19
C LEU A 57 25.93 43.34 -25.20
N SER A 58 26.36 44.60 -25.19
CA SER A 58 25.82 45.75 -24.44
C SER A 58 24.50 46.28 -25.02
N THR A 59 23.61 46.80 -24.17
CA THR A 59 22.48 47.66 -24.57
C THR A 59 22.33 48.87 -23.62
N PRO A 60 21.72 49.99 -24.07
CA PRO A 60 21.85 51.32 -23.47
C PRO A 60 20.81 51.65 -22.39
N GLU A 61 21.15 52.64 -21.57
CA GLU A 61 20.36 53.20 -20.46
C GLU A 61 18.95 53.65 -20.87
N VAL A 62 17.94 53.18 -20.12
CA VAL A 62 16.60 53.77 -20.08
C VAL A 62 16.24 54.02 -18.62
N VAL A 63 16.19 55.29 -18.24
CA VAL A 63 15.76 55.79 -16.93
C VAL A 63 14.23 55.74 -16.86
N TYR A 64 13.62 54.98 -15.94
CA TYR A 64 12.26 55.27 -15.45
C TYR A 64 11.97 54.72 -14.04
N SER A 65 11.20 55.53 -13.32
CA SER A 65 10.81 55.60 -11.91
C SER A 65 10.30 54.34 -11.20
N GLU A 66 10.73 54.20 -9.94
CA GLU A 66 10.30 53.20 -8.95
C GLU A 66 8.85 53.39 -8.51
N ASN A 67 8.06 52.32 -8.55
CA ASN A 67 6.83 52.18 -7.76
C ASN A 67 6.69 50.71 -7.34
N THR A 68 7.27 50.36 -6.19
CA THR A 68 7.07 49.05 -5.54
C THR A 68 6.35 49.23 -4.21
N ARG A 69 5.15 48.67 -4.10
CA ARG A 69 4.40 48.60 -2.83
C ARG A 69 5.09 47.58 -1.91
N GLU A 70 5.62 48.06 -0.80
CA GLU A 70 6.45 47.28 0.14
C GLU A 70 5.64 46.35 1.04
N CYS A 71 6.20 45.17 1.31
CA CYS A 71 5.82 44.27 2.39
C CYS A 71 6.77 44.53 3.58
N PRO A 72 6.36 44.39 4.86
CA PRO A 72 7.12 44.91 6.00
C PRO A 72 8.52 44.30 6.07
N ARG A 73 9.55 45.15 5.94
CA ARG A 73 10.96 44.79 6.02
C ARG A 73 11.31 44.53 7.48
N LEU A 74 11.45 43.27 7.87
CA LEU A 74 12.09 42.91 9.14
C LEU A 74 13.61 43.15 8.98
N GLU A 75 14.12 44.25 9.51
CA GLU A 75 15.55 44.40 9.75
C GLU A 75 15.96 43.33 10.77
N THR A 76 16.70 42.34 10.27
CA THR A 76 17.25 41.25 11.08
C THR A 76 18.76 41.43 11.12
N ASP A 77 19.41 41.07 12.23
CA ASP A 77 20.87 41.03 12.28
C ASP A 77 21.37 40.10 11.16
N TRP A 78 22.29 40.61 10.33
CA TRP A 78 22.86 39.86 9.22
C TRP A 78 23.63 38.62 9.70
N ARG A 79 24.04 38.60 10.98
CA ARG A 79 24.67 37.44 11.64
C ARG A 79 23.68 36.36 12.08
N CYS A 80 22.38 36.63 12.04
CA CYS A 80 21.35 35.67 12.47
C CYS A 80 20.84 34.80 11.31
N GLY A 81 20.87 33.48 11.55
CA GLY A 81 20.38 32.46 10.62
C GLY A 81 21.32 32.20 9.45
N ARG A 82 20.86 31.39 8.50
CA ARG A 82 21.56 31.04 7.26
C ARG A 82 20.98 31.81 6.08
N ARG A 83 21.78 32.04 5.04
CA ARG A 83 21.37 32.67 3.78
C ARG A 83 21.85 31.83 2.61
N ILE A 84 21.06 31.83 1.53
CA ILE A 84 21.46 31.20 0.28
C ILE A 84 22.19 32.26 -0.54
N VAL A 85 23.44 31.97 -0.91
CA VAL A 85 24.32 32.93 -1.57
C VAL A 85 24.99 32.28 -2.77
N GLU A 86 25.03 32.99 -3.89
CA GLU A 86 25.91 32.67 -5.02
C GLU A 86 27.29 33.25 -4.75
N LEU A 87 28.26 32.39 -4.40
CA LEU A 87 29.60 32.82 -3.96
C LEU A 87 30.32 33.70 -5.00
N GLY A 88 30.18 33.40 -6.29
CA GLY A 88 30.77 34.24 -7.35
C GLY A 88 30.20 35.65 -7.36
N VAL A 89 28.87 35.78 -7.34
CA VAL A 89 28.20 37.10 -7.29
C VAL A 89 28.61 37.89 -6.05
N LEU A 90 28.68 37.21 -4.90
CA LEU A 90 29.11 37.85 -3.66
C LEU A 90 30.57 38.31 -3.74
N ALA A 91 31.48 37.44 -4.23
CA ALA A 91 32.90 37.75 -4.34
C ALA A 91 33.14 38.93 -5.30
N ASP A 92 32.52 38.92 -6.47
CA ASP A 92 32.63 39.99 -7.47
C ASP A 92 32.09 41.31 -6.91
N ALA A 93 30.97 41.27 -6.18
CA ALA A 93 30.39 42.47 -5.58
C ALA A 93 31.20 43.00 -4.38
N LEU A 94 31.97 42.15 -3.69
CA LEU A 94 32.88 42.54 -2.62
C LEU A 94 34.26 43.02 -3.13
N SER A 95 34.58 42.77 -4.40
CA SER A 95 35.91 43.03 -4.98
C SER A 95 36.35 44.49 -4.87
N ALA A 96 35.41 45.43 -5.00
CA ALA A 96 35.70 46.86 -5.00
C ALA A 96 34.51 47.70 -4.55
N CYS A 97 34.79 48.73 -3.74
CA CYS A 97 33.83 49.78 -3.42
C CYS A 97 33.49 50.56 -4.69
N LYS A 98 32.20 50.76 -4.96
CA LYS A 98 31.71 51.46 -6.17
C LYS A 98 32.25 52.88 -6.33
N LYS A 99 32.67 53.54 -5.25
CA LYS A 99 33.14 54.93 -5.27
C LYS A 99 34.67 55.07 -5.31
N CYS A 100 35.42 54.18 -4.65
CA CYS A 100 36.88 54.35 -4.49
C CYS A 100 37.72 53.12 -4.88
N GLY A 101 37.09 52.05 -5.35
CA GLY A 101 37.78 50.85 -5.83
C GLY A 101 38.33 49.93 -4.73
N LEU A 102 38.35 50.34 -3.46
CA LEU A 102 38.92 49.52 -2.39
C LEU A 102 38.07 48.29 -2.05
N PRO A 103 38.69 47.12 -1.77
CA PRO A 103 37.96 45.90 -1.42
C PRO A 103 37.05 46.07 -0.20
N LEU A 104 35.90 45.42 -0.25
CA LEU A 104 34.90 45.43 0.82
C LEU A 104 35.04 44.18 1.68
N GLN A 105 34.91 44.34 2.99
CA GLN A 105 34.93 43.21 3.92
C GLN A 105 33.52 42.89 4.41
N LEU A 106 33.14 41.61 4.33
CA LEU A 106 31.84 41.14 4.78
C LEU A 106 31.60 41.40 6.28
N SER A 107 32.67 41.35 7.09
CA SER A 107 32.64 41.66 8.53
C SER A 107 32.12 43.07 8.85
N HIS A 108 32.27 44.01 7.91
CA HIS A 108 31.81 45.39 8.06
C HIS A 108 30.32 45.55 7.73
N CYS A 109 29.60 44.49 7.38
CA CYS A 109 28.18 44.55 7.10
C CYS A 109 27.41 45.19 8.28
N THR A 110 26.58 46.16 7.96
CA THR A 110 25.79 46.94 8.93
C THR A 110 24.30 46.59 8.88
N GLY A 111 23.86 45.89 7.83
CA GLY A 111 22.47 45.48 7.70
C GLY A 111 22.22 44.61 6.48
N ILE A 112 21.06 43.95 6.47
CA ILE A 112 20.61 43.06 5.41
C ILE A 112 19.16 43.37 5.05
N THR A 113 18.86 43.47 3.76
CA THR A 113 17.50 43.57 3.22
C THR A 113 17.15 42.28 2.52
N THR A 114 16.16 41.55 3.00
CA THR A 114 15.76 40.24 2.44
C THR A 114 14.69 40.37 1.35
N HIS A 115 14.82 39.54 0.31
CA HIS A 115 13.92 39.45 -0.84
C HIS A 115 13.61 37.98 -1.14
N GLY A 116 12.81 37.35 -0.29
CA GLY A 116 12.61 35.89 -0.33
C GLY A 116 13.87 35.15 0.10
N LEU A 117 14.40 34.27 -0.76
CA LEU A 117 15.65 33.54 -0.48
C LEU A 117 16.92 34.33 -0.81
N SER A 118 16.80 35.48 -1.47
CA SER A 118 17.91 36.39 -1.75
C SER A 118 17.95 37.55 -0.76
N ALA A 119 19.08 38.26 -0.71
CA ALA A 119 19.22 39.45 0.08
C ALA A 119 20.20 40.47 -0.54
N MET A 120 20.15 41.68 -0.01
CA MET A 120 21.09 42.76 -0.24
C MET A 120 21.80 43.08 1.08
N LEU A 121 23.13 43.00 1.11
CA LEU A 121 23.95 43.35 2.26
C LEU A 121 24.39 44.81 2.16
N LYS A 122 24.33 45.55 3.27
CA LYS A 122 24.74 46.96 3.35
C LYS A 122 26.13 47.04 3.99
N ILE A 123 27.15 47.31 3.18
CA ILE A 123 28.56 47.30 3.61
C ILE A 123 29.20 48.67 3.36
N PRO A 124 29.49 49.46 4.42
CA PRO A 124 30.23 50.70 4.29
C PRO A 124 31.68 50.43 3.88
N CYS A 125 32.23 51.32 3.08
CA CYS A 125 33.65 51.30 2.75
C CYS A 125 34.49 51.57 4.01
N SER A 126 35.54 50.78 4.24
CA SER A 126 36.48 50.93 5.35
C SER A 126 37.37 52.19 5.23
N ASN A 127 37.42 52.80 4.04
CA ASN A 127 38.12 54.06 3.84
C ASN A 127 37.41 55.18 4.63
N THR A 128 38.16 55.77 5.55
CA THR A 128 37.71 56.82 6.49
C THR A 128 37.23 58.09 5.78
N VAL A 129 37.66 58.33 4.55
CA VAL A 129 37.22 59.46 3.71
C VAL A 129 36.00 59.07 2.86
N CYS A 130 36.01 57.89 2.25
CA CYS A 130 34.97 57.47 1.29
C CYS A 130 33.63 57.19 1.98
N LYS A 131 33.63 56.34 3.03
CA LYS A 131 32.47 55.86 3.81
C LYS A 131 31.22 55.47 3.00
N TYR A 132 31.34 55.25 1.70
CA TYR A 132 30.21 54.96 0.82
C TYR A 132 29.55 53.64 1.22
N LEU A 133 28.22 53.64 1.33
CA LEU A 133 27.44 52.46 1.69
C LEU A 133 27.17 51.63 0.43
N ASN A 134 27.85 50.49 0.31
CA ASN A 134 27.69 49.59 -0.83
C ASN A 134 26.56 48.60 -0.56
N THR A 135 25.71 48.40 -1.56
CA THR A 135 24.65 47.40 -1.53
C THR A 135 25.10 46.18 -2.33
N ILE A 136 25.37 45.08 -1.63
CA ILE A 136 26.01 43.87 -2.16
C ILE A 136 24.94 42.78 -2.32
N PRO A 137 24.64 42.33 -3.55
CA PRO A 137 23.65 41.27 -3.78
C PRO A 137 24.18 39.89 -3.37
N THR A 138 23.31 39.03 -2.84
CA THR A 138 23.66 37.63 -2.54
C THR A 138 23.42 36.67 -3.70
N GLY A 139 22.91 37.12 -4.85
CA GLY A 139 22.58 36.25 -5.98
C GLY A 139 22.28 37.02 -7.27
N LYS A 140 22.06 36.28 -8.36
CA LYS A 140 21.75 36.88 -9.66
C LYS A 140 20.34 37.43 -9.73
N ARG A 141 20.18 38.45 -10.56
CA ARG A 141 18.90 39.06 -10.91
C ARG A 141 18.75 39.06 -12.42
N HIS A 142 17.55 38.75 -12.88
CA HIS A 142 17.15 38.92 -14.28
C HIS A 142 16.28 40.19 -14.40
N ASP A 143 16.53 40.99 -15.44
CA ASP A 143 15.88 42.27 -15.75
C ASP A 143 15.87 43.27 -14.57
N ASP A 144 16.85 43.20 -13.67
CA ASP A 144 16.95 43.96 -12.41
C ASP A 144 15.70 43.94 -11.53
N ARG A 145 14.76 43.01 -11.73
CA ARG A 145 13.49 42.96 -10.96
C ARG A 145 13.31 41.69 -10.19
N VAL A 146 13.86 40.57 -10.67
CA VAL A 146 13.55 39.25 -10.12
C VAL A 146 14.81 38.50 -9.75
N TRP A 147 14.82 37.96 -8.53
CA TRP A 147 15.89 37.11 -8.04
C TRP A 147 15.74 35.68 -8.55
N ASP A 148 16.79 35.17 -9.19
CA ASP A 148 16.81 33.85 -9.85
C ASP A 148 16.44 32.72 -8.87
N VAL A 149 16.96 32.78 -7.65
CA VAL A 149 16.71 31.77 -6.61
C VAL A 149 15.23 31.62 -6.28
N ASN A 150 14.44 32.70 -6.33
CA ASN A 150 13.01 32.65 -6.01
C ASN A 150 12.22 31.99 -7.14
N ARG A 151 12.57 32.24 -8.42
CA ARG A 151 11.98 31.53 -9.57
C ARG A 151 12.40 30.07 -9.59
N LYS A 152 13.68 29.77 -9.29
CA LYS A 152 14.20 28.40 -9.18
C LYS A 152 13.52 27.62 -8.06
N LEU A 153 13.27 28.25 -6.91
CA LEU A 153 12.49 27.64 -5.83
C LEU A 153 11.08 27.30 -6.31
N ALA A 154 10.39 28.24 -6.96
CA ALA A 154 9.04 28.00 -7.48
C ALA A 154 9.01 26.83 -8.48
N ALA A 155 10.00 26.74 -9.37
CA ALA A 155 10.17 25.61 -10.28
C ALA A 155 10.45 24.29 -9.55
N ALA A 156 11.31 24.30 -8.53
CA ALA A 156 11.61 23.13 -7.72
C ALA A 156 10.37 22.63 -6.97
N VAL A 157 9.61 23.52 -6.35
CA VAL A 157 8.37 23.23 -5.61
C VAL A 157 7.31 22.62 -6.55
N GLN A 158 7.13 23.17 -7.76
CA GLN A 158 6.23 22.59 -8.76
C GLN A 158 6.71 21.22 -9.27
N HIS A 159 8.00 21.08 -9.56
CA HIS A 159 8.59 19.84 -10.05
C HIS A 159 8.52 18.70 -9.02
N THR A 160 8.76 19.02 -7.74
CA THR A 160 8.77 18.03 -6.65
C THR A 160 7.39 17.76 -6.05
N GLY A 161 6.39 18.59 -6.37
CA GLY A 161 5.04 18.47 -5.82
C GLY A 161 4.96 18.85 -4.33
N VAL A 162 5.89 19.67 -3.84
CA VAL A 162 5.93 20.16 -2.45
C VAL A 162 5.04 21.40 -2.33
N GLY A 163 4.35 21.57 -1.21
CA GLY A 163 3.51 22.74 -0.93
C GLY A 163 4.24 23.87 -0.17
N TYR A 164 3.64 25.06 -0.13
CA TYR A 164 4.15 26.24 0.60
C TYR A 164 4.53 25.94 2.06
N THR A 165 3.65 25.26 2.81
CA THR A 165 3.89 24.94 4.22
C THR A 165 5.08 23.99 4.38
N GLN A 166 5.19 22.99 3.51
CA GLN A 166 6.27 22.00 3.56
C GLN A 166 7.63 22.62 3.24
N ILE A 167 7.71 23.46 2.20
CA ILE A 167 8.98 24.10 1.84
C ILE A 167 9.44 25.10 2.90
N ASN A 168 8.53 25.87 3.51
CA ASN A 168 8.89 26.76 4.61
C ASN A 168 9.27 26.00 5.88
N GLY A 169 8.69 24.82 6.13
CA GLY A 169 9.15 23.92 7.19
C GLY A 169 10.59 23.48 6.98
N ILE A 170 10.96 23.09 5.76
CA ILE A 170 12.34 22.73 5.40
C ILE A 170 13.29 23.92 5.58
N LEU A 171 12.90 25.11 5.11
CA LEU A 171 13.72 26.32 5.25
C LEU A 171 13.95 26.67 6.73
N ALA A 172 12.88 26.64 7.52
CA ALA A 172 12.95 26.94 8.95
C ALA A 172 13.87 25.95 9.70
N GLU A 173 13.75 24.64 9.43
CA GLU A 173 14.60 23.60 10.03
C GLU A 173 16.08 23.79 9.67
N LEU A 174 16.36 24.26 8.46
CA LEU A 174 17.71 24.62 8.03
C LEU A 174 18.21 25.96 8.58
N ASN A 175 17.39 26.65 9.38
CA ASN A 175 17.60 28.00 9.90
C ASN A 175 17.74 29.05 8.78
N ILE A 176 17.02 28.87 7.66
CA ILE A 176 16.95 29.80 6.53
C ILE A 176 15.61 30.56 6.63
N PRO A 177 15.58 31.90 6.41
CA PRO A 177 14.35 32.67 6.46
C PRO A 177 13.26 32.12 5.52
N PRO A 178 12.00 31.99 5.99
CA PRO A 178 10.90 31.50 5.17
C PRO A 178 10.55 32.49 4.05
N ILE A 179 10.03 31.97 2.94
CA ILE A 179 9.55 32.79 1.83
C ILE A 179 8.08 33.17 2.05
N SER A 180 7.69 34.38 1.65
CA SER A 180 6.29 34.81 1.74
C SER A 180 5.42 34.08 0.71
N LYS A 181 4.16 33.81 1.11
CA LYS A 181 3.18 33.13 0.26
C LYS A 181 2.94 33.89 -1.05
N THR A 182 2.80 35.20 -0.97
CA THR A 182 2.59 36.08 -2.13
C THR A 182 3.74 35.96 -3.11
N LEU A 183 4.99 36.08 -2.65
CA LEU A 183 6.16 36.00 -3.51
C LEU A 183 6.27 34.63 -4.19
N LEU A 184 6.12 33.54 -3.42
CA LEU A 184 6.20 32.19 -3.97
C LEU A 184 5.11 31.95 -5.03
N TYR A 185 3.86 32.34 -4.76
CA TYR A 185 2.75 32.11 -5.69
C TYR A 185 2.88 32.92 -6.97
N THR A 186 3.31 34.18 -6.89
CA THR A 186 3.61 34.97 -8.10
C THR A 186 4.70 34.30 -8.93
N ARG A 187 5.78 33.80 -8.31
CA ARG A 187 6.82 33.07 -9.04
C ARG A 187 6.32 31.75 -9.62
N GLN A 188 5.43 31.04 -8.92
CA GLN A 188 4.81 29.81 -9.42
C GLN A 188 3.94 30.05 -10.65
N GLU A 189 3.21 31.16 -10.73
CA GLU A 189 2.45 31.52 -11.92
C GLU A 189 3.37 31.76 -13.13
N GLU A 190 4.46 32.51 -12.96
CA GLU A 190 5.47 32.74 -13.99
C GLU A 190 6.07 31.41 -14.50
N VAL A 191 6.49 30.54 -13.59
CA VAL A 191 7.05 29.22 -13.94
C VAL A 191 6.00 28.32 -14.61
N GLY A 192 4.74 28.40 -14.16
CA GLY A 192 3.63 27.66 -14.75
C GLY A 192 3.44 28.00 -16.23
N GLN A 193 3.46 29.29 -16.58
CA GLN A 193 3.37 29.76 -17.97
C GLN A 193 4.54 29.27 -18.82
N ALA A 194 5.78 29.34 -18.31
CA ALA A 194 6.94 28.82 -19.02
C ALA A 194 6.85 27.30 -19.23
N THR A 195 6.38 26.56 -18.22
CA THR A 195 6.16 25.11 -18.31
C THR A 195 5.09 24.75 -19.34
N GLU A 196 4.01 25.53 -19.43
CA GLU A 196 2.98 25.38 -20.46
C GLU A 196 3.54 25.59 -21.86
N SER A 197 4.37 26.61 -22.03
CA SER A 197 5.06 26.89 -23.28
C SER A 197 5.94 25.70 -23.67
N VAL A 198 6.78 25.18 -22.75
CA VAL A 198 7.68 24.05 -23.01
C VAL A 198 6.90 22.80 -23.41
N ALA A 199 5.83 22.49 -22.69
CA ALA A 199 4.99 21.35 -23.01
C ALA A 199 4.32 21.47 -24.38
N SER A 200 3.83 22.66 -24.73
CA SER A 200 3.21 22.91 -26.04
C SER A 200 4.20 22.67 -27.18
N SER A 201 5.42 23.19 -27.08
CA SER A 201 6.46 22.91 -28.08
C SER A 201 6.80 21.42 -28.13
N SER A 202 6.98 20.78 -26.97
CA SER A 202 7.32 19.36 -26.89
C SER A 202 6.26 18.45 -27.47
N ILE A 203 4.99 18.84 -27.43
CA ILE A 203 3.89 18.10 -28.08
C ILE A 203 3.97 18.24 -29.58
N ASN A 204 4.21 19.45 -30.10
CA ASN A 204 4.34 19.67 -31.54
C ASN A 204 5.51 18.85 -32.09
N ASP A 205 6.66 18.86 -31.42
CA ASP A 205 7.83 18.07 -31.80
C ASP A 205 7.49 16.56 -31.76
N ALA A 206 6.85 16.09 -30.69
CA ALA A 206 6.45 14.69 -30.55
C ALA A 206 5.40 14.26 -31.59
N LEU A 207 4.48 15.15 -31.95
CA LEU A 207 3.47 14.91 -32.98
C LEU A 207 4.13 14.79 -34.35
N GLN A 208 5.07 15.69 -34.68
CA GLN A 208 5.83 15.61 -35.92
C GLN A 208 6.65 14.32 -36.00
N GLU A 209 7.37 13.95 -34.93
CA GLU A 209 8.10 12.68 -34.86
C GLU A 209 7.17 11.47 -35.04
N GLU A 210 5.96 11.50 -34.46
CA GLU A 210 4.96 10.44 -34.61
C GLU A 210 4.42 10.36 -36.04
N VAL A 211 4.17 11.51 -36.70
CA VAL A 211 3.80 11.59 -38.12
C VAL A 211 4.88 10.93 -38.97
N GLU A 212 6.14 11.35 -38.80
CA GLU A 212 7.27 10.82 -39.56
C GLU A 212 7.45 9.31 -39.35
N ALA A 213 7.34 8.84 -38.10
CA ALA A 213 7.43 7.41 -37.77
C ALA A 213 6.26 6.60 -38.37
N THR A 214 5.05 7.16 -38.37
CA THR A 214 3.85 6.52 -38.95
C THR A 214 3.97 6.42 -40.48
N THR A 215 4.44 7.48 -41.14
CA THR A 215 4.65 7.49 -42.60
C THR A 215 5.73 6.49 -43.03
N LYS A 216 6.82 6.33 -42.24
CA LYS A 216 7.92 5.40 -42.53
C LYS A 216 7.51 3.91 -42.44
N ASN A 217 6.57 3.55 -41.56
CA ASN A 217 6.12 2.15 -41.36
C ASN A 217 5.03 1.66 -42.36
N LYS A 218 4.57 2.53 -43.26
CA LYS A 218 3.61 2.35 -44.40
C LYS A 218 2.13 2.03 -44.11
N GLN A 219 1.29 2.71 -44.92
CA GLN A 219 -0.14 2.55 -45.28
C GLN A 219 -1.25 3.35 -44.54
N SER A 220 -0.92 4.42 -43.79
CA SER A 220 -1.96 5.36 -43.38
C SER A 220 -1.45 6.79 -43.25
N THR A 221 -2.28 7.77 -43.63
CA THR A 221 -2.11 9.19 -43.28
C THR A 221 -2.65 9.49 -41.87
N SER A 222 -3.36 8.54 -41.24
CA SER A 222 -3.91 8.71 -39.90
C SER A 222 -2.95 8.21 -38.81
N ILE A 223 -2.74 9.06 -37.81
CA ILE A 223 -1.95 8.75 -36.62
C ILE A 223 -2.80 7.89 -35.68
N THR A 224 -2.24 6.78 -35.19
CA THR A 224 -2.87 5.98 -34.13
C THR A 224 -2.32 6.38 -32.76
N VAL A 225 -3.22 6.72 -31.84
CA VAL A 225 -2.88 7.13 -30.47
C VAL A 225 -3.56 6.23 -29.43
N SER A 226 -2.88 6.01 -28.31
CA SER A 226 -3.46 5.44 -27.09
C SER A 226 -3.87 6.56 -26.17
N VAL A 227 -5.04 6.48 -25.53
CA VAL A 227 -5.54 7.52 -24.64
C VAL A 227 -5.63 6.99 -23.22
N ASP A 228 -5.17 7.78 -22.24
CA ASP A 228 -5.20 7.44 -20.82
C ASP A 228 -5.65 8.63 -19.98
N GLY A 229 -6.64 8.41 -19.11
CA GLY A 229 -7.27 9.42 -18.26
C GLY A 229 -7.11 9.12 -16.77
N ALA A 230 -7.03 10.16 -15.93
CA ALA A 230 -6.93 10.00 -14.49
C ALA A 230 -7.54 11.17 -13.70
N TRP A 231 -8.04 10.85 -12.50
CA TRP A 231 -8.57 11.79 -11.51
C TRP A 231 -7.60 11.98 -10.34
N GLN A 232 -7.47 13.20 -9.82
CA GLN A 232 -6.46 13.50 -8.78
C GLN A 232 -6.87 13.13 -7.34
N LYS A 233 -8.14 12.84 -7.07
CA LYS A 233 -8.55 12.28 -5.78
C LYS A 233 -8.18 10.78 -5.74
N ARG A 234 -7.25 10.39 -4.85
CA ARG A 234 -6.98 8.98 -4.56
C ARG A 234 -8.20 8.37 -3.90
N GLY A 235 -9.03 7.68 -4.67
CA GLY A 235 -10.17 6.96 -4.14
C GLY A 235 -9.74 5.64 -3.50
N SER A 236 -9.90 5.53 -2.17
CA SER A 236 -10.68 4.39 -1.66
C SER A 236 -11.94 4.33 -2.52
N GLY A 237 -12.04 3.32 -3.38
CA GLY A 237 -12.94 3.35 -4.54
C GLY A 237 -14.38 3.70 -4.16
N ARG A 238 -15.03 4.52 -5.01
CA ARG A 238 -16.48 4.83 -5.13
C ARG A 238 -16.95 6.27 -4.83
N SER A 239 -16.11 7.24 -4.46
CA SER A 239 -16.60 8.61 -4.17
C SER A 239 -16.93 9.46 -5.41
N TYR A 240 -16.33 9.19 -6.59
CA TYR A 240 -16.64 9.82 -7.89
C TYR A 240 -16.82 11.37 -7.92
N ASP A 241 -16.15 12.09 -7.03
CA ASP A 241 -16.33 13.52 -6.75
C ASP A 241 -15.03 14.32 -6.97
N SER A 242 -14.14 13.84 -7.83
CA SER A 242 -12.86 14.52 -8.10
C SER A 242 -13.10 15.92 -8.66
N LEU A 243 -12.43 16.92 -8.08
CA LEU A 243 -12.48 18.29 -8.56
C LEU A 243 -11.69 18.48 -9.86
N THR A 244 -10.73 17.60 -10.14
CA THR A 244 -9.89 17.67 -11.35
C THR A 244 -9.73 16.32 -12.03
N GLY A 245 -9.62 16.32 -13.36
CA GLY A 245 -9.27 15.18 -14.20
C GLY A 245 -8.28 15.59 -15.29
N HIS A 246 -7.44 14.67 -15.73
CA HIS A 246 -6.51 14.86 -16.85
C HIS A 246 -6.57 13.68 -17.80
N CYS A 247 -6.26 13.93 -19.06
CA CYS A 247 -6.18 12.94 -20.12
C CYS A 247 -4.93 13.20 -20.97
N SER A 248 -4.26 12.14 -21.41
CA SER A 248 -3.10 12.20 -22.30
C SER A 248 -3.28 11.24 -23.48
N MET A 249 -2.97 11.72 -24.68
CA MET A 249 -2.89 10.95 -25.91
C MET A 249 -1.42 10.62 -26.18
N ILE A 250 -1.13 9.34 -26.36
CA ILE A 250 0.22 8.78 -26.48
C ILE A 250 0.35 8.19 -27.88
N GLY A 251 1.32 8.67 -28.66
CA GLY A 251 1.65 8.14 -29.98
C GLY A 251 2.00 6.65 -29.90
N SER A 252 1.38 5.85 -30.77
CA SER A 252 1.58 4.40 -30.79
C SER A 252 2.99 4.01 -31.23
N GLN A 253 3.64 4.81 -32.07
CA GLN A 253 4.95 4.53 -32.64
C GLN A 253 6.08 5.05 -31.72
N THR A 254 5.99 6.29 -31.26
CA THR A 254 7.02 6.95 -30.46
C THR A 254 6.86 6.72 -28.95
N GLY A 255 5.65 6.44 -28.48
CA GLY A 255 5.32 6.36 -27.06
C GLY A 255 5.42 7.70 -26.31
N LYS A 256 5.51 8.81 -27.05
CA LYS A 256 5.48 10.20 -26.55
C LYS A 256 4.05 10.71 -26.49
N ILE A 257 3.79 11.71 -25.67
CA ILE A 257 2.50 12.39 -25.60
C ILE A 257 2.38 13.36 -26.77
N VAL A 258 1.36 13.16 -27.58
CA VAL A 258 1.02 13.95 -28.78
C VAL A 258 -0.20 14.85 -28.57
N GLY A 259 -0.86 14.74 -27.41
CA GLY A 259 -1.97 15.60 -27.01
C GLY A 259 -2.33 15.38 -25.55
N TYR A 260 -2.91 16.36 -24.88
CA TYR A 260 -3.41 16.21 -23.51
C TYR A 260 -4.59 17.16 -23.28
N SER A 261 -5.41 16.88 -22.26
CA SER A 261 -6.45 17.80 -21.79
C SER A 261 -6.66 17.68 -20.28
N VAL A 262 -7.19 18.73 -19.64
CA VAL A 262 -7.57 18.74 -18.22
C VAL A 262 -8.94 19.36 -18.02
N ARG A 263 -9.65 18.84 -17.01
CA ARG A 263 -10.91 19.37 -16.48
C ARG A 263 -10.76 19.72 -15.01
N ASN A 264 -11.30 20.86 -14.62
CA ASN A 264 -11.27 21.38 -13.26
C ASN A 264 -12.61 22.05 -12.90
N LYS A 265 -13.21 21.59 -11.81
CA LYS A 265 -14.48 22.07 -11.24
C LYS A 265 -14.31 23.16 -10.20
N PHE A 266 -13.08 23.45 -9.78
CA PHE A 266 -12.82 24.29 -8.61
C PHE A 266 -11.95 25.49 -8.98
N CYS A 267 -12.37 26.66 -8.51
CA CYS A 267 -11.54 27.87 -8.51
C CYS A 267 -11.82 28.64 -7.23
N ARG A 268 -10.83 28.71 -6.35
CA ARG A 268 -10.96 29.38 -5.03
C ARG A 268 -11.43 30.83 -5.15
N GLN A 269 -10.97 31.58 -6.16
CA GLN A 269 -11.37 32.97 -6.31
C GLN A 269 -12.84 33.09 -6.74
N CYS A 270 -13.30 32.21 -7.64
CA CYS A 270 -14.71 32.14 -7.99
C CYS A 270 -15.56 31.68 -6.80
N ASP A 271 -15.14 30.63 -6.09
CA ASP A 271 -15.90 30.06 -4.99
C ASP A 271 -16.04 31.03 -3.81
N ASN A 272 -14.95 31.72 -3.45
CA ASN A 272 -14.99 32.78 -2.44
C ASN A 272 -15.87 33.97 -2.84
N ALA A 273 -15.92 34.32 -4.13
CA ALA A 273 -16.77 35.41 -4.62
C ALA A 273 -18.24 35.00 -4.57
N THR A 274 -18.55 33.77 -4.99
CA THR A 274 -19.88 33.16 -4.88
C THR A 274 -20.34 33.09 -3.42
N GLU A 275 -19.50 32.64 -2.48
CA GLU A 275 -19.82 32.60 -1.04
C GLU A 275 -20.13 33.98 -0.47
N ARG A 276 -19.57 35.04 -1.06
CA ARG A 276 -19.78 36.45 -0.66
C ARG A 276 -20.86 37.14 -1.49
N ASN A 277 -21.57 36.44 -2.37
CA ASN A 277 -22.53 36.99 -3.33
C ASN A 277 -21.96 38.16 -4.16
N GLN A 278 -20.70 38.05 -4.58
CA GLN A 278 -19.99 39.04 -5.37
C GLN A 278 -19.47 38.42 -6.68
N LEU A 279 -19.28 39.26 -7.70
CA LEU A 279 -18.58 38.84 -8.91
C LEU A 279 -17.09 38.67 -8.62
N PRO A 280 -16.45 37.59 -9.11
CA PRO A 280 -15.03 37.40 -8.90
C PRO A 280 -14.24 38.50 -9.62
N PRO A 281 -13.17 39.05 -9.01
CA PRO A 281 -12.30 39.98 -9.69
C PRO A 281 -11.66 39.32 -10.94
N PRO A 282 -11.28 40.10 -11.96
CA PRO A 282 -10.60 39.57 -13.14
C PRO A 282 -9.37 38.75 -12.75
N HIS A 283 -9.37 37.46 -13.10
CA HIS A 283 -8.29 36.55 -12.78
C HIS A 283 -8.18 35.42 -13.81
N ASN A 284 -7.05 34.72 -13.78
CA ASN A 284 -6.78 33.55 -14.62
C ASN A 284 -7.57 32.33 -14.10
N CYS A 285 -8.90 32.34 -14.29
CA CYS A 285 -9.79 31.30 -13.80
C CYS A 285 -9.45 29.94 -14.40
N LYS A 286 -9.21 28.94 -13.54
CA LYS A 286 -8.89 27.57 -13.94
C LYS A 286 -10.08 26.62 -13.88
N ARG A 287 -11.26 27.09 -13.47
CA ARG A 287 -12.51 26.31 -13.54
C ARG A 287 -12.95 26.27 -15.00
N ASN A 288 -12.97 25.07 -15.59
CA ASN A 288 -13.33 24.84 -16.99
C ASN A 288 -14.29 23.64 -17.17
N TRP A 289 -14.84 23.12 -16.06
CA TRP A 289 -15.75 21.99 -16.07
C TRP A 289 -16.89 22.17 -15.08
N THR A 290 -18.12 22.03 -15.56
CA THR A 290 -19.35 22.12 -14.76
C THR A 290 -20.05 20.76 -14.63
N GLY A 291 -19.67 19.76 -15.45
CA GLY A 291 -20.26 18.43 -15.46
C GLY A 291 -19.84 17.52 -14.29
N SER A 292 -20.30 16.27 -14.34
CA SER A 292 -19.91 15.24 -13.37
C SER A 292 -18.42 14.89 -13.51
N SER A 293 -17.78 14.44 -12.43
CA SER A 293 -16.36 14.03 -12.48
C SER A 293 -16.16 12.79 -13.38
N LYS A 294 -17.18 11.91 -13.48
CA LYS A 294 -17.19 10.75 -14.38
C LYS A 294 -17.21 11.14 -15.86
N SER A 295 -17.80 12.30 -16.16
CA SER A 295 -17.95 12.80 -17.53
C SER A 295 -16.70 13.53 -18.04
N MET A 296 -15.71 13.78 -17.18
CA MET A 296 -14.45 14.44 -17.57
C MET A 296 -13.63 13.59 -18.56
N GLU A 297 -13.50 12.29 -18.31
CA GLU A 297 -12.70 11.40 -19.16
C GLU A 297 -13.32 11.19 -20.55
N PRO A 298 -14.63 10.88 -20.69
CA PRO A 298 -15.28 10.80 -22.00
C PRO A 298 -15.23 12.10 -22.80
N ASP A 299 -15.38 13.25 -22.14
CA ASP A 299 -15.30 14.58 -22.78
C ASP A 299 -13.90 14.88 -23.33
N MET A 300 -12.86 14.48 -22.60
CA MET A 300 -11.48 14.59 -23.05
C MET A 300 -11.08 13.56 -24.14
N ASN A 301 -11.95 12.59 -24.48
CA ASN A 301 -11.65 11.43 -25.33
C ASN A 301 -12.38 11.39 -26.70
N GLN A 302 -13.10 12.44 -27.13
CA GLN A 302 -13.81 12.39 -28.42
C GLN A 302 -12.87 12.50 -29.63
N GLY A 303 -12.85 11.44 -30.46
CA GLY A 303 -11.88 11.24 -31.54
C GLY A 303 -12.35 11.68 -32.93
N ASN A 304 -11.82 12.81 -33.41
CA ASN A 304 -11.48 13.14 -34.81
C ASN A 304 -10.88 14.57 -34.85
N PRO A 305 -9.59 14.78 -34.57
CA PRO A 305 -9.02 16.12 -34.32
C PRO A 305 -9.24 17.13 -35.46
N ASP A 306 -9.04 16.75 -36.72
CA ASP A 306 -9.15 17.66 -37.86
C ASP A 306 -10.62 17.95 -38.23
N GLY A 307 -11.49 16.95 -38.12
CA GLY A 307 -12.93 17.13 -38.28
C GLY A 307 -13.57 17.91 -37.13
N ILE A 308 -12.97 17.83 -35.94
CA ILE A 308 -13.37 18.58 -34.75
C ILE A 308 -12.86 20.01 -34.82
N GLU A 309 -11.62 20.27 -35.24
CA GLU A 309 -11.12 21.64 -35.45
C GLU A 309 -11.98 22.38 -36.47
N LYS A 310 -12.23 21.74 -37.62
CA LYS A 310 -13.10 22.29 -38.66
C LYS A 310 -14.56 22.38 -38.23
N GLY A 311 -15.04 21.41 -37.44
CA GLY A 311 -16.38 21.39 -36.87
C GLY A 311 -16.59 22.45 -35.78
N LEU A 312 -15.59 22.72 -34.94
CA LEU A 312 -15.64 23.72 -33.87
C LEU A 312 -15.55 25.14 -34.43
N LEU A 313 -14.70 25.37 -35.43
CA LEU A 313 -14.70 26.61 -36.22
C LEU A 313 -16.03 26.79 -36.96
N ALA A 314 -16.57 25.71 -37.56
CA ALA A 314 -17.89 25.78 -38.17
C ALA A 314 -18.99 26.06 -37.15
N LEU A 315 -18.93 25.55 -35.93
CA LEU A 315 -19.95 25.78 -34.89
C LEU A 315 -19.90 27.18 -34.27
N SER A 316 -18.74 27.87 -34.28
CA SER A 316 -18.66 29.27 -33.87
C SER A 316 -19.19 30.23 -34.95
N LEU A 317 -19.17 29.82 -36.22
CA LEU A 317 -19.56 30.64 -37.37
C LEU A 317 -20.99 30.35 -37.86
N HIS A 318 -21.42 29.07 -37.84
CA HIS A 318 -22.67 28.58 -38.42
C HIS A 318 -23.93 29.22 -37.81
N PRO A 319 -24.07 29.38 -36.49
CA PRO A 319 -25.25 30.00 -35.90
C PRO A 319 -25.42 31.48 -36.30
N PHE A 320 -24.35 32.14 -36.75
CA PHE A 320 -24.32 33.56 -37.15
C PHE A 320 -24.48 33.76 -38.67
N GLY A 321 -24.81 32.71 -39.43
CA GLY A 321 -25.00 32.82 -40.87
C GLY A 321 -23.74 32.60 -41.71
N ASN A 322 -22.59 32.32 -41.09
CA ASN A 322 -21.33 32.08 -41.79
C ASN A 322 -21.05 30.58 -41.91
N HIS A 323 -21.16 30.05 -43.12
CA HIS A 323 -21.04 28.61 -43.40
C HIS A 323 -19.73 28.20 -44.10
N ILE A 324 -18.74 29.08 -44.15
CA ILE A 324 -17.48 28.87 -44.90
C ILE A 324 -16.82 27.54 -44.46
N GLU A 325 -16.70 27.32 -43.15
CA GLU A 325 -16.06 26.13 -42.57
C GLU A 325 -17.00 24.93 -42.38
N CYS A 326 -18.30 25.07 -42.69
CA CYS A 326 -19.26 23.99 -42.52
C CYS A 326 -19.01 22.80 -43.46
N SER A 327 -19.33 21.59 -43.00
CA SER A 327 -19.34 20.38 -43.83
C SER A 327 -20.71 20.15 -44.46
N GLU A 328 -20.73 19.68 -45.71
CA GLU A 328 -21.96 19.22 -46.38
C GLU A 328 -22.57 17.99 -45.69
N VAL A 329 -21.90 17.34 -44.74
CA VAL A 329 -22.44 16.17 -44.00
C VAL A 329 -23.51 16.57 -42.98
N TRP A 330 -23.52 17.82 -42.49
CA TRP A 330 -24.48 18.25 -41.46
C TRP A 330 -25.11 19.64 -41.72
N CYS A 331 -24.50 20.50 -42.56
CA CYS A 331 -25.04 21.83 -42.82
C CYS A 331 -26.06 21.83 -43.96
N GLN A 332 -27.34 21.99 -43.62
CA GLN A 332 -28.43 22.02 -44.60
C GLN A 332 -28.37 23.25 -45.53
N HIS A 333 -27.84 24.39 -45.04
CA HIS A 333 -27.60 25.61 -45.83
C HIS A 333 -26.52 25.44 -46.92
N LYS A 334 -25.52 24.58 -46.68
CA LYS A 334 -24.47 24.28 -47.67
C LYS A 334 -24.96 23.29 -48.74
N ARG A 335 -25.92 22.43 -48.38
CA ARG A 335 -26.58 21.50 -49.32
C ARG A 335 -27.61 22.17 -50.23
N ASN A 336 -28.47 23.05 -49.67
CA ASN A 336 -29.53 23.76 -50.39
C ASN A 336 -29.60 25.23 -49.91
N PRO A 337 -28.85 26.15 -50.54
CA PRO A 337 -28.72 27.54 -50.09
C PRO A 337 -30.02 28.35 -50.16
N THR A 338 -30.97 27.96 -51.01
CA THR A 338 -32.15 28.77 -51.38
C THR A 338 -33.42 28.44 -50.58
N THR A 339 -33.44 27.37 -49.77
CA THR A 339 -34.66 26.89 -49.08
C THR A 339 -34.51 26.62 -47.58
N SER A 340 -33.34 26.85 -47.00
CA SER A 340 -33.03 26.44 -45.63
C SER A 340 -33.36 27.53 -44.60
N LYS A 341 -34.23 27.21 -43.63
CA LYS A 341 -34.46 28.02 -42.41
C LYS A 341 -33.76 27.36 -41.23
N TYR A 342 -33.26 28.13 -40.26
CA TYR A 342 -32.66 27.58 -39.04
C TYR A 342 -33.75 27.02 -38.12
N SER A 343 -34.03 25.71 -38.20
CA SER A 343 -35.11 25.06 -37.45
C SER A 343 -34.98 25.19 -35.92
N SER A 344 -33.76 25.40 -35.44
CA SER A 344 -33.38 25.44 -34.02
C SER A 344 -33.10 26.85 -33.49
N LEU A 345 -33.23 27.90 -34.33
CA LEU A 345 -33.07 29.30 -33.93
C LEU A 345 -34.41 30.06 -34.01
N PRO A 346 -34.67 31.04 -33.11
CA PRO A 346 -35.89 31.82 -33.12
C PRO A 346 -36.14 32.46 -34.49
N TYR A 347 -37.38 32.35 -34.99
CA TYR A 347 -37.83 32.90 -36.28
C TYR A 347 -37.10 32.37 -37.52
N GLY A 348 -36.31 31.30 -37.39
CA GLY A 348 -35.56 30.70 -38.49
C GLY A 348 -34.40 31.55 -39.02
N LYS A 349 -33.94 32.54 -38.25
CA LYS A 349 -32.89 33.51 -38.64
C LYS A 349 -31.57 33.26 -37.89
N PRO A 350 -30.41 33.62 -38.48
CA PRO A 350 -29.13 33.53 -37.79
C PRO A 350 -29.03 34.51 -36.61
N LEU A 351 -28.21 34.16 -35.63
CA LEU A 351 -27.84 35.00 -34.50
C LEU A 351 -27.04 36.23 -34.98
N LYS A 352 -27.08 37.32 -34.22
CA LYS A 352 -26.34 38.56 -34.50
C LYS A 352 -25.66 39.07 -33.23
N GLY A 353 -24.41 39.49 -33.34
CA GLY A 353 -23.64 40.11 -32.25
C GLY A 353 -22.18 39.67 -32.23
N GLU A 354 -21.26 40.57 -32.60
CA GLU A 354 -19.82 40.29 -32.69
C GLU A 354 -19.19 39.90 -31.36
N VAL A 355 -19.61 40.52 -30.25
CA VAL A 355 -19.08 40.22 -28.91
C VAL A 355 -19.39 38.77 -28.50
N LEU A 356 -20.60 38.30 -28.78
CA LEU A 356 -21.02 36.93 -28.46
C LEU A 356 -20.28 35.90 -29.33
N GLN A 357 -20.06 36.21 -30.61
CA GLN A 357 -19.30 35.37 -31.53
C GLN A 357 -17.82 35.27 -31.10
N GLN A 358 -17.20 36.40 -30.74
CA GLN A 358 -15.83 36.48 -30.25
C GLN A 358 -15.65 35.74 -28.90
N ASP A 359 -16.63 35.82 -28.01
CA ASP A 359 -16.61 35.12 -26.71
C ASP A 359 -16.74 33.60 -26.86
N LEU A 360 -17.54 33.13 -27.83
CA LEU A 360 -17.61 31.71 -28.18
C LEU A 360 -16.27 31.22 -28.75
N GLU A 361 -15.64 31.95 -29.67
CA GLU A 361 -14.31 31.62 -30.21
C GLU A 361 -13.22 31.58 -29.13
N ASN A 362 -13.22 32.57 -28.23
CA ASN A 362 -12.28 32.65 -27.10
C ASN A 362 -12.48 31.52 -26.09
N THR A 363 -13.71 31.05 -25.90
CA THR A 363 -14.04 29.93 -25.01
C THR A 363 -13.47 28.62 -25.57
N PHE A 364 -13.59 28.37 -26.87
CA PHE A 364 -13.03 27.18 -27.50
C PHE A 364 -11.49 27.17 -27.55
N HIS A 365 -10.85 28.35 -27.69
CA HIS A 365 -9.39 28.49 -27.60
C HIS A 365 -8.81 28.20 -26.21
N LYS A 366 -9.56 28.45 -25.13
CA LYS A 366 -9.13 28.24 -23.74
C LYS A 366 -9.09 26.76 -23.31
N LEU A 367 -9.71 25.85 -24.06
CA LEU A 367 -9.84 24.41 -23.74
C LEU A 367 -8.57 23.58 -23.98
N LYS A 368 -7.50 24.19 -24.50
CA LYS A 368 -6.22 23.54 -24.91
C LYS A 368 -5.18 23.34 -23.79
N LYS A 369 -5.39 23.84 -22.55
CA LYS A 369 -4.31 24.00 -21.54
C LYS A 369 -4.48 23.13 -20.27
N HIS A 370 -3.34 22.61 -19.77
CA HIS A 370 -3.05 21.88 -18.50
C HIS A 370 -2.85 20.34 -18.54
N SER A 371 -1.57 19.90 -18.48
CA SER A 371 -0.96 18.61 -18.04
C SER A 371 0.57 18.75 -18.19
N THR A 372 1.07 19.99 -18.21
CA THR A 372 2.21 20.39 -19.03
C THR A 372 3.54 19.92 -18.48
N ALA A 373 3.72 19.92 -17.15
CA ALA A 373 4.92 19.38 -16.51
C ALA A 373 5.07 17.88 -16.71
N SER A 374 4.00 17.10 -16.49
CA SER A 374 3.99 15.65 -16.70
C SER A 374 4.18 15.28 -18.18
N VAL A 375 3.61 16.08 -19.08
CA VAL A 375 3.75 15.92 -20.53
C VAL A 375 5.18 16.20 -20.98
N ALA A 376 5.73 17.35 -20.58
CA ALA A 376 7.10 17.73 -20.88
C ALA A 376 8.09 16.72 -20.29
N GLN A 377 7.88 16.26 -19.05
CA GLN A 377 8.71 15.23 -18.41
C GLN A 377 8.60 13.86 -19.12
N LYS A 378 7.40 13.49 -19.59
CA LYS A 378 7.20 12.23 -20.31
C LYS A 378 7.90 12.25 -21.67
N ASN A 379 7.83 13.37 -22.39
CA ASN A 379 8.34 13.54 -23.74
C ASN A 379 9.86 13.79 -23.77
N MET A 380 10.35 14.67 -22.90
CA MET A 380 11.74 15.13 -22.88
C MET A 380 12.57 14.48 -21.77
N GLY A 381 11.95 13.73 -20.86
CA GLY A 381 12.60 13.29 -19.62
C GLY A 381 12.74 14.45 -18.62
N GLU A 382 13.58 14.28 -17.61
CA GLU A 382 13.89 15.27 -16.58
C GLU A 382 14.62 16.51 -17.14
N SER A 383 15.16 16.40 -18.35
CA SER A 383 15.76 17.50 -19.10
C SER A 383 14.78 18.65 -19.41
N TYR A 384 13.46 18.43 -19.32
CA TYR A 384 12.46 19.49 -19.53
C TYR A 384 12.68 20.70 -18.60
N LEU A 385 13.17 20.46 -17.38
CA LEU A 385 13.43 21.52 -16.40
C LEU A 385 14.56 22.47 -16.87
N ILE A 386 15.51 21.96 -17.67
CA ILE A 386 16.57 22.77 -18.30
C ILE A 386 15.93 23.75 -19.30
N GLN A 387 14.96 23.28 -20.08
CA GLN A 387 14.26 24.11 -21.06
C GLN A 387 13.34 25.13 -20.40
N VAL A 388 12.67 24.76 -19.30
CA VAL A 388 11.89 25.70 -18.48
C VAL A 388 12.79 26.82 -17.95
N ASN A 389 13.96 26.49 -17.38
CA ASN A 389 14.91 27.49 -16.92
C ASN A 389 15.34 28.44 -18.04
N LYS A 390 15.71 27.91 -19.21
CA LYS A 390 16.08 28.74 -20.37
C LYS A 390 14.97 29.70 -20.79
N ARG A 391 13.70 29.25 -20.84
CA ARG A 391 12.55 30.11 -21.18
C ARG A 391 12.23 31.16 -20.14
N LEU A 392 12.66 30.95 -18.90
CA LEU A 392 12.56 31.93 -17.82
C LEU A 392 13.74 32.92 -17.79
N GLY A 393 14.67 32.83 -18.75
CA GLY A 393 15.92 33.61 -18.76
C GLY A 393 16.94 33.13 -17.73
N LEU A 394 16.73 31.97 -17.10
CA LEU A 394 17.56 31.47 -16.00
C LEU A 394 18.62 30.51 -16.51
N SER A 395 19.85 30.63 -15.98
CA SER A 395 20.85 29.58 -16.16
C SER A 395 20.40 28.29 -15.45
N PRO A 396 20.32 27.14 -16.15
CA PRO A 396 19.92 25.87 -15.55
C PRO A 396 20.82 25.43 -14.39
N GLY A 397 22.10 25.79 -14.44
CA GLY A 397 23.11 25.39 -13.46
C GLY A 397 23.63 23.96 -13.63
N THR A 398 24.84 23.70 -13.16
CA THR A 398 25.56 22.42 -13.31
C THR A 398 24.84 21.26 -12.63
N TYR A 399 24.38 21.45 -11.39
CA TYR A 399 23.71 20.41 -10.61
C TYR A 399 22.35 20.00 -11.17
N THR A 400 21.55 20.95 -11.66
CA THR A 400 20.27 20.66 -12.33
C THR A 400 20.49 19.79 -13.57
N ARG A 401 21.48 20.14 -14.40
CA ARG A 401 21.85 19.36 -15.59
C ARG A 401 22.29 17.94 -15.24
N ARG A 402 23.16 17.81 -14.23
CA ARG A 402 23.69 16.51 -13.76
C ARG A 402 22.58 15.60 -13.22
N LEU A 403 21.70 16.15 -12.38
CA LEU A 403 20.59 15.39 -11.78
C LEU A 403 19.58 14.92 -12.83
N ALA A 404 19.23 15.79 -13.79
CA ALA A 404 18.34 15.43 -14.90
C ALA A 404 18.91 14.25 -15.70
N ALA A 405 20.19 14.31 -16.09
CA ALA A 405 20.85 13.24 -16.83
C ALA A 405 20.88 11.90 -16.07
N GLN A 406 21.18 11.93 -14.75
CA GLN A 406 21.19 10.73 -13.91
C GLN A 406 19.80 10.08 -13.80
N LYS A 407 18.76 10.89 -13.55
CA LYS A 407 17.38 10.38 -13.45
C LYS A 407 16.88 9.84 -14.79
N ASP A 408 17.20 10.48 -15.91
CA ASP A 408 16.83 10.00 -17.25
C ASP A 408 17.53 8.67 -17.59
N LEU A 409 18.77 8.47 -17.16
CA LEU A 409 19.46 7.18 -17.26
C LEU A 409 18.76 6.09 -16.43
N ALA A 410 18.40 6.39 -15.18
CA ALA A 410 17.68 5.46 -14.31
C ALA A 410 16.29 5.09 -14.87
N ALA A 411 15.57 6.08 -15.41
CA ALA A 411 14.26 5.87 -16.05
C ALA A 411 14.38 4.95 -17.28
N ARG A 412 15.40 5.13 -18.12
CA ARG A 412 15.69 4.24 -19.27
C ARG A 412 15.94 2.80 -18.83
N ARG A 413 16.80 2.59 -17.82
CA ARG A 413 17.07 1.25 -17.24
C ARG A 413 15.79 0.58 -16.73
N LYS A 414 14.95 1.34 -16.01
CA LYS A 414 13.67 0.84 -15.47
C LYS A 414 12.67 0.49 -16.58
N ARG A 415 12.58 1.29 -17.65
CA ARG A 415 11.75 0.99 -18.83
C ARG A 415 12.22 -0.29 -19.52
N ALA A 416 13.52 -0.45 -19.75
CA ALA A 416 14.09 -1.67 -20.34
C ALA A 416 13.73 -2.94 -19.52
N LEU A 417 13.90 -2.89 -18.20
CA LEU A 417 13.53 -3.98 -17.30
C LEU A 417 12.02 -4.28 -17.30
N ALA A 418 11.17 -3.25 -17.39
CA ALA A 418 9.71 -3.40 -17.35
C ALA A 418 9.11 -4.09 -18.58
N VAL A 419 9.82 -4.08 -19.72
CA VAL A 419 9.40 -4.73 -20.97
C VAL A 419 9.72 -6.23 -20.97
N THR A 420 10.63 -6.69 -20.10
CA THR A 420 11.02 -8.10 -20.00
C THR A 420 9.86 -9.02 -19.62
N SER A 421 9.89 -10.26 -20.14
CA SER A 421 8.87 -11.29 -19.85
C SER A 421 8.77 -11.59 -18.35
N LYS A 422 9.91 -11.65 -17.64
CA LYS A 422 9.98 -11.87 -16.18
C LYS A 422 9.23 -10.77 -15.41
N ALA A 423 9.43 -9.50 -15.76
CA ALA A 423 8.73 -8.38 -15.12
C ALA A 423 7.23 -8.38 -15.42
N LYS A 424 6.82 -8.73 -16.65
CA LYS A 424 5.40 -8.87 -17.03
C LYS A 424 4.71 -9.99 -16.25
N LYS A 425 5.31 -11.19 -16.17
CA LYS A 425 4.79 -12.33 -15.39
C LYS A 425 4.64 -11.97 -13.91
N ARG A 426 5.66 -11.33 -13.31
CA ARG A 426 5.61 -10.89 -11.90
C ARG A 426 4.47 -9.89 -11.65
N ARG A 427 4.24 -8.95 -12.57
CA ARG A 427 3.15 -7.96 -12.46
C ARG A 427 1.76 -8.60 -12.50
N LEU A 428 1.56 -9.57 -13.41
CA LEU A 428 0.30 -10.32 -13.50
C LEU A 428 0.06 -11.13 -12.21
N HIS A 429 1.09 -11.80 -11.70
CA HIS A 429 1.02 -12.54 -10.44
C HIS A 429 0.65 -11.62 -9.25
N LEU A 430 1.31 -10.46 -9.13
CA LEU A 430 1.00 -9.49 -8.07
C LEU A 430 -0.41 -8.91 -8.20
N ARG A 431 -0.90 -8.65 -9.42
CA ARG A 431 -2.28 -8.21 -9.67
C ARG A 431 -3.29 -9.27 -9.24
N ALA A 432 -3.06 -10.53 -9.60
CA ALA A 432 -3.92 -11.65 -9.19
C ALA A 432 -3.97 -11.80 -7.66
N LYS A 433 -2.82 -11.71 -6.98
CA LYS A 433 -2.75 -11.75 -5.51
C LYS A 433 -3.52 -10.62 -4.85
N ARG A 434 -3.41 -9.38 -5.36
CA ARG A 434 -4.17 -8.22 -4.87
C ARG A 434 -5.67 -8.39 -5.03
N ASN A 435 -6.11 -8.82 -6.22
CA ASN A 435 -7.52 -9.06 -6.49
C ASN A 435 -8.10 -10.14 -5.57
N GLN A 436 -7.36 -11.23 -5.36
CA GLN A 436 -7.79 -12.30 -4.44
C GLN A 436 -7.92 -11.79 -3.00
N THR A 437 -6.96 -10.99 -2.53
CA THR A 437 -6.99 -10.42 -1.18
C THR A 437 -8.17 -9.47 -0.99
N ALA A 438 -8.50 -8.65 -2.01
CA ALA A 438 -9.66 -7.77 -1.97
C ALA A 438 -10.97 -8.57 -1.91
N ALA A 439 -11.13 -9.59 -2.75
CA ALA A 439 -12.33 -10.42 -2.78
C ALA A 439 -12.59 -11.17 -1.45
N SER A 440 -11.55 -11.68 -0.80
CA SER A 440 -11.67 -12.32 0.52
C SER A 440 -12.09 -11.33 1.62
N ARG A 441 -11.59 -10.08 1.57
CA ARG A 441 -12.00 -9.03 2.52
C ARG A 441 -13.46 -8.63 2.33
N GLU A 442 -13.85 -8.38 1.07
CA GLU A 442 -15.25 -8.07 0.73
C GLU A 442 -16.23 -9.18 1.16
N THR A 443 -15.79 -10.45 1.13
CA THR A 443 -16.62 -11.57 1.61
C THR A 443 -16.83 -11.53 3.13
N ARG A 444 -15.86 -11.02 3.90
CA ARG A 444 -15.93 -10.95 5.36
C ARG A 444 -16.67 -9.74 5.89
N GLU A 445 -16.49 -8.59 5.26
CA GLU A 445 -17.06 -7.31 5.68
C GLU A 445 -18.60 -7.32 5.57
N PRO A 446 -19.31 -6.67 6.52
CA PRO A 446 -20.75 -6.48 6.40
C PRO A 446 -21.10 -5.54 5.23
N VAL A 447 -22.32 -5.66 4.72
CA VAL A 447 -22.83 -4.79 3.65
C VAL A 447 -23.12 -3.40 4.25
N ASN A 448 -22.12 -2.50 4.25
CA ASN A 448 -22.24 -1.17 4.84
C ASN A 448 -22.97 -0.14 3.95
N TYR A 449 -23.80 -0.57 3.00
CA TYR A 449 -24.58 0.36 2.17
C TYR A 449 -25.79 -0.35 1.53
N CYS A 450 -26.96 -0.22 2.17
CA CYS A 450 -28.23 -0.34 1.47
C CYS A 450 -28.65 1.08 1.08
N PRO A 451 -28.94 1.40 -0.19
CA PRO A 451 -29.58 2.67 -0.51
C PRO A 451 -30.96 2.67 0.15
N GLN A 452 -31.16 3.47 1.19
CA GLN A 452 -32.48 3.78 1.72
C GLN A 452 -33.28 4.56 0.67
N VAL A 453 -33.88 3.84 -0.27
CA VAL A 453 -35.04 4.29 -1.05
C VAL A 453 -35.97 3.09 -1.23
N ALA A 454 -36.64 2.70 -0.15
CA ALA A 454 -37.92 2.01 -0.16
C ALA A 454 -38.51 2.10 1.27
N PRO A 455 -39.62 2.81 1.49
CA PRO A 455 -40.38 2.68 2.72
C PRO A 455 -41.16 1.37 2.64
N ASN A 456 -40.65 0.32 3.28
CA ASN A 456 -41.44 -0.85 3.60
C ASN A 456 -41.48 -0.96 5.12
N ASP A 457 -42.64 -0.62 5.68
CA ASP A 457 -43.03 -0.94 7.03
C ASP A 457 -42.99 -2.45 7.21
N ASN A 458 -42.00 -2.93 7.96
CA ASN A 458 -41.95 -4.23 8.64
C ASN A 458 -40.70 -4.20 9.54
N GLU A 459 -40.84 -3.56 10.69
CA GLU A 459 -39.87 -3.61 11.78
C GLU A 459 -39.88 -5.01 12.43
N GLU A 460 -39.21 -5.98 11.82
CA GLU A 460 -38.84 -7.22 12.51
C GLU A 460 -37.64 -7.94 11.85
N SER A 461 -36.50 -7.25 11.72
CA SER A 461 -35.17 -7.90 11.68
C SER A 461 -34.04 -6.87 11.71
N LEU A 462 -33.80 -6.28 12.89
CA LEU A 462 -32.52 -5.63 13.15
C LEU A 462 -31.46 -6.72 13.45
N GLY A 463 -31.09 -7.49 12.42
CA GLY A 463 -30.00 -8.45 12.51
C GLY A 463 -28.67 -7.71 12.67
N THR A 464 -28.06 -7.77 13.85
CA THR A 464 -26.66 -7.36 14.10
C THR A 464 -25.77 -7.68 12.89
N ALA A 465 -25.02 -6.71 12.40
CA ALA A 465 -24.10 -6.87 11.27
C ALA A 465 -23.03 -7.94 11.59
N VAL A 466 -23.30 -9.21 11.27
CA VAL A 466 -22.39 -10.32 11.58
C VAL A 466 -21.18 -10.25 10.64
N GLU A 467 -20.00 -9.96 11.19
CA GLU A 467 -18.73 -10.05 10.48
C GLU A 467 -18.20 -11.50 10.51
N ILE A 468 -17.62 -11.96 9.38
CA ILE A 468 -16.91 -13.25 9.36
C ILE A 468 -15.50 -13.03 9.92
N PRO A 469 -15.07 -13.80 10.94
CA PRO A 469 -13.79 -13.57 11.60
C PRO A 469 -12.60 -13.73 10.64
N PRO A 470 -11.46 -13.07 10.92
CA PRO A 470 -10.23 -13.29 10.18
C PRO A 470 -9.74 -14.74 10.26
N PRO A 471 -8.89 -15.18 9.31
CA PRO A 471 -8.33 -16.52 9.33
C PRO A 471 -7.45 -16.72 10.56
N ILE A 472 -7.80 -17.73 11.35
CA ILE A 472 -6.98 -18.19 12.48
C ILE A 472 -6.08 -19.33 11.99
N THR A 473 -4.81 -19.34 12.42
CA THR A 473 -3.89 -20.44 12.16
C THR A 473 -3.35 -21.02 13.44
N ARG A 474 -3.08 -22.32 13.40
CA ARG A 474 -2.28 -22.97 14.44
C ARG A 474 -0.93 -22.24 14.56
N PRO A 475 -0.49 -21.86 15.77
CA PRO A 475 0.80 -21.24 15.97
C PRO A 475 1.94 -22.09 15.40
N ALA A 476 2.91 -21.44 14.75
CA ALA A 476 4.12 -22.12 14.30
C ALA A 476 4.94 -22.53 15.53
N PRO A 477 5.63 -23.69 15.51
CA PRO A 477 6.57 -24.06 16.56
C PRO A 477 7.63 -22.95 16.73
N GLU A 478 7.83 -22.52 17.96
CA GLU A 478 8.82 -21.52 18.33
C GLU A 478 9.57 -22.06 19.53
N PRO A 479 10.87 -22.42 19.39
CA PRO A 479 11.71 -22.83 20.49
C PRO A 479 11.72 -21.77 21.59
N ALA A 480 11.74 -22.20 22.85
CA ALA A 480 11.90 -21.27 23.95
C ALA A 480 13.38 -20.92 24.15
N GLU A 481 13.64 -19.67 24.55
CA GLU A 481 14.98 -19.21 24.95
C GLU A 481 15.10 -19.31 26.47
N PHE A 482 15.91 -20.26 26.93
CA PHE A 482 16.26 -20.43 28.34
C PHE A 482 17.67 -21.03 28.46
N SER A 483 18.30 -20.89 29.62
CA SER A 483 19.58 -21.56 29.92
C SER A 483 19.49 -22.32 31.24
N LYS A 484 20.24 -23.41 31.35
CA LYS A 484 20.26 -24.25 32.56
C LYS A 484 20.79 -23.49 33.78
N GLU A 485 21.67 -22.51 33.59
CA GLU A 485 22.21 -21.70 34.69
C GLU A 485 21.18 -20.72 35.25
N ASN A 486 20.24 -20.25 34.42
CA ASN A 486 19.31 -19.18 34.78
C ASN A 486 17.88 -19.67 35.05
N ASN A 487 17.53 -20.89 34.62
CA ASN A 487 16.18 -21.42 34.68
C ASN A 487 16.14 -22.84 35.27
N PRO A 488 15.50 -23.02 36.44
CA PRO A 488 15.28 -24.34 37.03
C PRO A 488 14.44 -25.24 36.13
N PHE A 489 14.88 -26.48 35.96
CA PHE A 489 14.16 -27.49 35.18
C PHE A 489 13.26 -28.30 36.10
N ILE A 490 11.96 -28.22 35.85
CA ILE A 490 10.93 -28.87 36.64
C ILE A 490 10.33 -29.98 35.79
N TYR A 491 10.56 -31.22 36.21
CA TYR A 491 9.88 -32.37 35.63
C TYR A 491 8.43 -32.37 36.12
N PHE A 492 7.48 -32.56 35.20
CA PHE A 492 6.07 -32.27 35.43
C PHE A 492 5.18 -33.29 34.72
N ASP A 493 4.14 -33.74 35.42
CA ASP A 493 3.13 -34.67 34.90
C ASP A 493 1.77 -34.45 35.59
N LEU A 494 0.69 -34.88 34.93
CA LEU A 494 -0.69 -34.74 35.37
C LEU A 494 -1.47 -36.04 35.21
N GLU A 495 -2.18 -36.43 36.26
CA GLU A 495 -3.30 -37.36 36.12
C GLU A 495 -4.61 -36.62 35.85
N SER A 496 -5.52 -37.28 35.13
CA SER A 496 -6.80 -36.68 34.75
C SER A 496 -7.95 -37.68 34.68
N THR A 497 -9.18 -37.16 34.61
CA THR A 497 -10.40 -37.97 34.51
C THR A 497 -10.53 -38.77 33.20
N GLY A 498 -9.67 -38.52 32.20
CA GLY A 498 -9.63 -39.24 30.93
C GLY A 498 -8.78 -38.55 29.86
N LEU A 499 -8.74 -39.09 28.65
CA LEU A 499 -7.84 -38.63 27.56
C LEU A 499 -8.33 -37.40 26.76
N ALA A 500 -9.50 -36.84 27.11
CA ALA A 500 -10.02 -35.66 26.43
C ALA A 500 -9.32 -34.38 26.94
N ARG A 501 -9.13 -33.39 26.08
CA ARG A 501 -8.44 -32.13 26.45
C ARG A 501 -9.25 -31.25 27.40
N ASN A 502 -10.52 -31.56 27.61
CA ASN A 502 -11.41 -30.94 28.58
C ASN A 502 -11.62 -31.81 29.83
N SER A 503 -10.83 -32.87 30.02
CA SER A 503 -10.80 -33.63 31.26
C SER A 503 -10.38 -32.75 32.44
N HIS A 504 -10.75 -33.19 33.64
CA HIS A 504 -10.34 -32.52 34.87
C HIS A 504 -9.05 -33.16 35.40
N ILE A 505 -8.16 -32.33 35.94
CA ILE A 505 -6.95 -32.77 36.62
C ILE A 505 -7.33 -33.45 37.93
N THR A 506 -6.70 -34.59 38.24
CA THR A 506 -6.90 -35.36 39.47
C THR A 506 -5.65 -35.46 40.34
N GLN A 507 -4.46 -35.33 39.76
CA GLN A 507 -3.19 -35.23 40.47
C GLN A 507 -2.25 -34.32 39.69
N ILE A 508 -1.47 -33.51 40.40
CA ILE A 508 -0.39 -32.69 39.83
C ILE A 508 0.90 -33.11 40.51
N ALA A 509 1.93 -33.43 39.74
CA ALA A 509 3.26 -33.68 40.28
C ALA A 509 4.33 -32.81 39.60
N ALA A 510 5.30 -32.37 40.40
CA ALA A 510 6.44 -31.61 39.92
C ALA A 510 7.70 -31.89 40.77
N VAL A 511 8.85 -32.03 40.12
CA VAL A 511 10.13 -32.30 40.80
C VAL A 511 11.25 -31.44 40.23
N CYS A 512 12.04 -30.82 41.12
CA CYS A 512 13.24 -30.06 40.76
C CYS A 512 14.32 -30.27 41.82
N GLY A 513 15.46 -30.86 41.44
CA GLY A 513 16.49 -31.26 42.40
C GLY A 513 15.92 -32.18 43.48
N ASN A 514 16.04 -31.77 44.74
CA ASN A 514 15.50 -32.51 45.90
C ASN A 514 14.07 -32.08 46.28
N GLU A 515 13.57 -30.97 45.73
CA GLU A 515 12.22 -30.48 45.99
C GLU A 515 11.20 -31.30 45.19
N LYS A 516 10.16 -31.76 45.88
CA LYS A 516 9.04 -32.51 45.29
C LYS A 516 7.73 -31.83 45.62
N PHE A 517 6.81 -31.87 44.67
CA PHE A 517 5.44 -31.42 44.79
C PHE A 517 4.53 -32.53 44.24
N SER A 518 3.52 -32.91 45.01
CA SER A 518 2.45 -33.82 44.57
C SER A 518 1.17 -33.43 45.29
N GLN A 519 0.10 -33.18 44.54
CA GLN A 519 -1.17 -32.73 45.10
C GLN A 519 -2.34 -33.35 44.34
N TYR A 520 -3.20 -34.09 45.05
CA TYR A 520 -4.46 -34.56 44.51
C TYR A 520 -5.48 -33.41 44.42
N VAL A 521 -6.27 -33.42 43.34
CA VAL A 521 -7.23 -32.37 42.98
C VAL A 521 -8.60 -33.00 42.80
N MET A 522 -9.60 -32.50 43.53
CA MET A 522 -10.96 -32.99 43.41
C MET A 522 -11.58 -32.59 42.05
N PRO A 523 -11.90 -33.55 41.15
CA PRO A 523 -12.53 -33.24 39.88
C PRO A 523 -14.00 -32.84 40.09
N LYS A 524 -14.58 -32.12 39.12
CA LYS A 524 -16.02 -31.81 39.10
C LYS A 524 -16.82 -32.74 38.20
N VAL A 525 -16.12 -33.62 37.47
CA VAL A 525 -16.71 -34.61 36.56
C VAL A 525 -16.27 -36.01 37.00
N PRO A 526 -17.10 -37.04 36.77
CA PRO A 526 -16.72 -38.41 37.11
C PRO A 526 -15.47 -38.89 36.37
N MET A 527 -14.73 -39.81 36.99
CA MET A 527 -13.67 -40.56 36.33
C MET A 527 -14.28 -41.43 35.21
N THR A 528 -13.60 -41.50 34.08
CA THR A 528 -13.89 -42.57 33.11
C THR A 528 -13.42 -43.91 33.66
N SER A 529 -14.12 -45.01 33.37
CA SER A 529 -13.76 -46.34 33.88
C SER A 529 -12.32 -46.71 33.56
N LYS A 530 -11.83 -46.34 32.37
CA LYS A 530 -10.44 -46.59 31.97
C LYS A 530 -9.42 -45.74 32.75
N ALA A 531 -9.73 -44.48 33.04
CA ALA A 531 -8.83 -43.62 33.82
C ALA A 531 -8.74 -44.10 35.28
N ALA A 532 -9.86 -44.49 35.88
CA ALA A 532 -9.89 -45.06 37.23
C ALA A 532 -9.07 -46.36 37.32
N GLU A 533 -9.24 -47.27 36.34
CA GLU A 533 -8.48 -48.53 36.27
C GLU A 533 -6.96 -48.30 36.16
N VAL A 534 -6.55 -47.32 35.35
CA VAL A 534 -5.14 -47.07 35.03
C VAL A 534 -4.44 -46.32 36.17
N THR A 535 -5.05 -45.28 36.71
CA THR A 535 -4.45 -44.43 37.76
C THR A 535 -4.69 -44.94 39.17
N GLY A 536 -5.64 -45.87 39.34
CA GLY A 536 -6.16 -46.28 40.64
C GLY A 536 -6.91 -45.17 41.39
N ILE A 537 -7.18 -44.01 40.76
CA ILE A 537 -7.87 -42.88 41.39
C ILE A 537 -9.38 -43.00 41.19
N ASP A 538 -10.12 -43.00 42.30
CA ASP A 538 -11.57 -43.02 42.32
C ASP A 538 -12.15 -41.96 43.26
N VAL A 539 -13.37 -41.50 42.97
CA VAL A 539 -14.11 -40.57 43.82
C VAL A 539 -15.41 -41.23 44.26
N ILE A 540 -15.51 -41.53 45.56
CA ILE A 540 -16.65 -42.24 46.17
C ILE A 540 -17.22 -41.35 47.27
N ASN A 541 -18.51 -41.04 47.19
CA ASN A 541 -19.22 -40.22 48.20
C ASN A 541 -18.53 -38.87 48.52
N GLY A 542 -17.92 -38.23 47.52
CA GLY A 542 -17.24 -36.93 47.68
C GLY A 542 -15.84 -37.00 48.29
N LYS A 543 -15.32 -38.20 48.54
CA LYS A 543 -13.94 -38.45 48.96
C LYS A 543 -13.14 -39.08 47.83
N MET A 544 -11.86 -38.74 47.73
CA MET A 544 -10.96 -39.29 46.72
C MET A 544 -10.11 -40.40 47.31
N TYR A 545 -9.95 -41.48 46.56
CA TYR A 545 -9.15 -42.65 46.90
C TYR A 545 -8.12 -42.90 45.80
N CYS A 546 -6.92 -43.35 46.16
CA CYS A 546 -5.90 -43.84 45.25
C CYS A 546 -5.51 -45.27 45.68
N HIS A 547 -5.71 -46.24 44.78
CA HIS A 547 -5.56 -47.68 45.05
C HIS A 547 -6.27 -48.14 46.34
N GLY A 548 -7.48 -47.61 46.58
CA GLY A 548 -8.31 -47.92 47.75
C GLY A 548 -7.98 -47.15 49.03
N ASN A 549 -6.89 -46.36 49.06
CA ASN A 549 -6.53 -45.53 50.21
C ASN A 549 -7.08 -44.10 50.07
N GLU A 550 -7.71 -43.56 51.11
CA GLU A 550 -8.22 -42.17 51.09
C GLU A 550 -7.05 -41.18 50.97
N VAL A 551 -7.13 -40.26 50.00
CA VAL A 551 -6.09 -39.24 49.75
C VAL A 551 -6.63 -37.84 50.03
N ASN A 552 -5.75 -36.95 50.48
CA ASN A 552 -6.10 -35.55 50.71
C ASN A 552 -6.17 -34.77 49.39
N ALA A 553 -7.37 -34.74 48.79
CA ALA A 553 -7.64 -33.99 47.57
C ALA A 553 -8.17 -32.57 47.88
N VAL A 554 -7.56 -31.56 47.27
CA VAL A 554 -7.93 -30.15 47.45
C VAL A 554 -8.73 -29.62 46.25
N LYS A 555 -9.31 -28.42 46.39
CA LYS A 555 -9.94 -27.72 45.26
C LYS A 555 -8.89 -27.27 44.25
N LEU A 556 -9.25 -27.27 42.97
CA LEU A 556 -8.37 -26.86 41.86
C LEU A 556 -7.65 -25.53 42.07
N SER A 557 -8.34 -24.50 42.58
CA SER A 557 -7.72 -23.18 42.82
C SER A 557 -6.61 -23.26 43.86
N ALA A 558 -6.81 -24.03 44.94
CA ALA A 558 -5.82 -24.21 46.00
C ALA A 558 -4.62 -25.04 45.52
N ALA A 559 -4.85 -26.07 44.69
CA ALA A 559 -3.78 -26.83 44.06
C ALA A 559 -2.94 -25.96 43.11
N ALA A 560 -3.59 -25.09 42.32
CA ALA A 560 -2.91 -24.14 41.45
C ALA A 560 -2.08 -23.12 42.26
N ASP A 561 -2.60 -22.60 43.38
CA ASP A 561 -1.82 -21.75 44.29
C ASP A 561 -0.61 -22.46 44.86
N ALA A 562 -0.78 -23.70 45.31
CA ALA A 562 0.31 -24.50 45.85
C ALA A 562 1.40 -24.78 44.79
N LEU A 563 1.01 -25.05 43.54
CA LEU A 563 1.93 -25.24 42.42
C LEU A 563 2.69 -23.94 42.07
N LEU A 564 2.01 -22.79 42.03
CA LEU A 564 2.65 -21.50 41.78
C LEU A 564 3.63 -21.14 42.90
N ASN A 565 3.25 -21.35 44.15
CA ASN A 565 4.13 -21.17 45.30
C ASN A 565 5.35 -22.08 45.23
N PHE A 566 5.19 -23.32 44.75
CA PHE A 566 6.31 -24.22 44.49
C PHE A 566 7.28 -23.63 43.45
N PHE A 567 6.79 -23.07 42.35
CA PHE A 567 7.66 -22.42 41.34
C PHE A 567 8.36 -21.17 41.89
N MET A 568 7.68 -20.37 42.71
CA MET A 568 8.25 -19.15 43.28
C MET A 568 9.43 -19.41 44.22
N LYS A 569 9.55 -20.62 44.81
CA LYS A 569 10.69 -21.01 45.65
C LYS A 569 12.05 -20.86 44.94
N PHE A 570 12.08 -21.02 43.62
CA PHE A 570 13.32 -21.02 42.84
C PHE A 570 13.77 -19.62 42.40
N GLN A 571 13.03 -18.56 42.76
CA GLN A 571 13.40 -17.14 42.56
C GLN A 571 13.73 -16.76 41.11
N SER A 572 13.27 -17.54 40.14
CA SER A 572 13.53 -17.40 38.72
C SER A 572 12.42 -18.06 37.93
N LYS A 573 12.34 -17.76 36.63
CA LYS A 573 11.38 -18.44 35.75
C LYS A 573 11.80 -19.88 35.51
N VAL A 574 10.85 -20.80 35.55
CA VAL A 574 11.06 -22.25 35.47
C VAL A 574 10.77 -22.80 34.08
N VAL A 575 11.41 -23.91 33.72
CA VAL A 575 11.13 -24.66 32.49
C VAL A 575 10.41 -25.95 32.85
N LEU A 576 9.21 -26.17 32.30
CA LEU A 576 8.46 -27.41 32.53
C LEU A 576 8.85 -28.48 31.52
N ILE A 577 9.30 -29.63 32.02
CA ILE A 577 9.71 -30.78 31.23
C ILE A 577 8.70 -31.89 31.48
N GLY A 578 7.98 -32.30 30.44
CA GLY A 578 7.00 -33.38 30.55
C GLY A 578 6.98 -34.26 29.31
N HIS A 579 6.46 -35.47 29.46
CA HIS A 579 6.39 -36.43 28.37
C HIS A 579 5.09 -36.24 27.58
N ASN A 580 5.18 -35.89 26.29
CA ASN A 580 4.01 -35.53 25.46
C ASN A 580 3.25 -34.27 25.95
N ILE A 581 3.90 -33.46 26.79
CA ILE A 581 3.36 -32.28 27.46
C ILE A 581 2.71 -31.27 26.50
N LYS A 582 3.25 -31.15 25.27
CA LYS A 582 2.76 -30.21 24.25
C LYS A 582 1.35 -30.55 23.76
N SER A 583 1.02 -31.84 23.72
CA SER A 583 -0.21 -32.34 23.08
C SER A 583 -1.33 -32.62 24.07
N PHE A 584 -1.00 -32.71 25.37
CA PHE A 584 -1.92 -33.15 26.42
C PHE A 584 -1.85 -32.24 27.66
N ASP A 585 -0.82 -32.35 28.49
CA ASP A 585 -0.71 -31.72 29.81
C ASP A 585 -0.84 -30.21 29.76
N CYS A 586 -0.19 -29.54 28.81
CA CYS A 586 -0.32 -28.10 28.64
C CYS A 586 -1.76 -27.66 28.38
N HIS A 587 -2.56 -28.46 27.66
CA HIS A 587 -3.96 -28.14 27.43
C HIS A 587 -4.80 -28.28 28.70
N LEU A 588 -4.58 -29.35 29.46
CA LEU A 588 -5.26 -29.57 30.75
C LEU A 588 -4.90 -28.50 31.76
N LEU A 589 -3.60 -28.20 31.88
CA LEU A 589 -3.08 -27.18 32.79
C LEU A 589 -3.60 -25.78 32.44
N LEU A 590 -3.54 -25.37 31.17
CA LEU A 590 -4.07 -24.06 30.75
C LEU A 590 -5.58 -23.97 30.95
N ASN A 591 -6.33 -25.03 30.68
CA ASN A 591 -7.77 -25.10 30.97
C ASN A 591 -8.07 -24.94 32.46
N ALA A 592 -7.30 -25.64 33.30
CA ALA A 592 -7.40 -25.54 34.74
C ALA A 592 -7.09 -24.12 35.24
N LEU A 593 -5.98 -23.53 34.79
CA LEU A 593 -5.54 -22.19 35.17
C LEU A 593 -6.52 -21.10 34.71
N GLU A 594 -7.10 -21.22 33.52
CA GLU A 594 -8.13 -20.30 33.04
C GLU A 594 -9.38 -20.37 33.92
N SER A 595 -9.81 -21.59 34.29
CA SER A 595 -11.01 -21.80 35.12
C SER A 595 -10.88 -21.28 36.56
N CYS A 596 -9.66 -21.01 37.03
CA CYS A 596 -9.39 -20.42 38.35
C CYS A 596 -8.67 -19.06 38.28
N SER A 597 -8.61 -18.44 37.09
CA SER A 597 -8.01 -17.11 36.86
C SER A 597 -6.55 -16.99 37.30
N LYS A 598 -5.74 -18.03 37.07
CA LYS A 598 -4.31 -18.09 37.44
C LYS A 598 -3.35 -18.07 36.24
N THR A 599 -3.85 -17.85 35.03
CA THR A 599 -3.03 -17.83 33.79
C THR A 599 -1.94 -16.77 33.82
N ASP A 600 -2.23 -15.55 34.30
CA ASP A 600 -1.26 -14.45 34.35
C ASP A 600 -0.15 -14.71 35.37
N ALA A 601 -0.51 -15.18 36.57
CA ALA A 601 0.45 -15.56 37.59
C ALA A 601 1.39 -16.66 37.09
N PHE A 602 0.83 -17.65 36.38
CA PHE A 602 1.61 -18.72 35.77
C PHE A 602 2.54 -18.22 34.66
N LEU A 603 2.09 -17.30 33.79
CA LEU A 603 2.95 -16.67 32.77
C LEU A 603 4.19 -16.00 33.40
N HIS A 604 4.05 -15.40 34.59
CA HIS A 604 5.18 -14.80 35.29
C HIS A 604 6.18 -15.82 35.85
N CYS A 605 5.75 -17.06 36.11
CA CYS A 605 6.61 -18.13 36.60
C CYS A 605 7.31 -18.93 35.49
N ILE A 606 6.78 -18.97 34.26
CA ILE A 606 7.28 -19.87 33.22
C ILE A 606 8.26 -19.20 32.23
N ALA A 607 9.40 -19.85 31.99
CA ALA A 607 10.34 -19.53 30.92
C ALA A 607 9.99 -20.27 29.61
N GLY A 608 9.60 -21.54 29.70
CA GLY A 608 9.25 -22.36 28.56
C GLY A 608 8.89 -23.79 28.94
N PHE A 609 8.71 -24.63 27.91
CA PHE A 609 8.35 -26.03 28.04
C PHE A 609 9.26 -26.90 27.19
N VAL A 610 9.43 -28.16 27.56
CA VAL A 610 10.14 -29.20 26.78
C VAL A 610 9.30 -30.45 26.71
N ASP A 611 9.00 -30.90 25.49
CA ASP A 611 8.31 -32.17 25.25
C ASP A 611 9.32 -33.30 25.07
N THR A 612 9.46 -34.17 26.07
CA THR A 612 10.48 -35.23 26.03
C THR A 612 10.15 -36.32 25.03
N ARG A 613 8.88 -36.53 24.69
CA ARG A 613 8.50 -37.46 23.62
C ARG A 613 8.97 -36.96 22.26
N LEU A 614 8.92 -35.64 22.03
CA LEU A 614 9.50 -35.03 20.84
C LEU A 614 11.04 -35.08 20.87
N LEU A 615 11.64 -34.83 22.03
CA LEU A 615 13.08 -34.91 22.24
C LEU A 615 13.64 -36.29 21.87
N PHE A 616 13.05 -37.37 22.41
CA PHE A 616 13.48 -38.73 22.12
C PHE A 616 13.24 -39.13 20.65
N LYS A 617 12.21 -38.60 19.99
CA LYS A 617 12.02 -38.79 18.53
C LYS A 617 13.10 -38.13 17.70
N ILE A 618 13.59 -36.97 18.14
CA ILE A 618 14.70 -36.27 17.47
C ILE A 618 16.02 -37.03 17.72
N PHE A 619 16.23 -37.50 18.94
CA PHE A 619 17.47 -38.16 19.35
C PHE A 619 17.59 -39.61 18.83
N ASN A 620 16.49 -40.37 18.85
CA ASN A 620 16.45 -41.77 18.41
C ASN A 620 15.21 -42.04 17.52
N PRO A 621 15.19 -41.59 16.26
CA PRO A 621 14.00 -41.70 15.40
C PRO A 621 13.58 -43.14 15.07
N ASN A 622 14.46 -44.12 15.24
CA ASN A 622 14.25 -45.52 14.84
C ASN A 622 13.65 -46.42 15.95
N LEU A 623 13.30 -45.86 17.11
CA LEU A 623 12.67 -46.65 18.17
C LEU A 623 11.26 -47.10 17.80
N LYS A 624 10.89 -48.30 18.27
CA LYS A 624 9.56 -48.88 18.01
C LYS A 624 8.45 -48.14 18.77
N SER A 625 8.75 -47.68 19.98
CA SER A 625 7.84 -46.95 20.85
C SER A 625 8.53 -45.73 21.43
N PHE A 626 7.73 -44.71 21.72
CA PHE A 626 8.13 -43.50 22.40
C PHE A 626 7.14 -43.18 23.54
N SER A 627 6.54 -44.20 24.15
CA SER A 627 5.90 -44.05 25.46
C SER A 627 6.99 -43.98 26.52
N GLN A 628 6.69 -43.31 27.64
CA GLN A 628 7.66 -43.16 28.73
C GLN A 628 8.10 -44.52 29.27
N GLU A 629 7.16 -45.43 29.54
CA GLU A 629 7.44 -46.80 29.99
C GLU A 629 8.42 -47.53 29.06
N SER A 630 8.17 -47.54 27.75
CA SER A 630 9.05 -48.22 26.79
C SER A 630 10.45 -47.59 26.73
N LEU A 631 10.54 -46.27 26.85
CA LEU A 631 11.83 -45.57 26.88
C LEU A 631 12.57 -45.87 28.19
N PHE A 632 11.86 -45.90 29.30
CA PHE A 632 12.42 -46.21 30.62
C PHE A 632 12.97 -47.64 30.67
N GLU A 633 12.20 -48.62 30.21
CA GLU A 633 12.65 -50.01 30.08
C GLU A 633 13.88 -50.12 29.17
N GLN A 634 13.89 -49.40 28.05
CA GLN A 634 14.97 -49.48 27.08
C GLN A 634 16.29 -48.85 27.53
N PHE A 635 16.25 -47.71 28.25
CA PHE A 635 17.45 -46.95 28.61
C PHE A 635 17.88 -47.15 30.07
N VAL A 636 16.94 -47.42 30.96
CA VAL A 636 17.20 -47.61 32.40
C VAL A 636 17.20 -49.10 32.78
N PHE A 637 16.71 -49.99 31.89
CA PHE A 637 16.65 -51.44 32.09
C PHE A 637 15.87 -51.85 33.36
N SER A 638 14.82 -51.10 33.68
CA SER A 638 13.93 -51.35 34.82
C SER A 638 12.50 -50.90 34.49
N ASN A 639 11.55 -51.25 35.37
CA ASN A 639 10.16 -50.80 35.31
C ASN A 639 9.86 -49.89 36.52
N TYR A 640 8.82 -49.07 36.42
CA TYR A 640 8.36 -48.21 37.50
C TYR A 640 6.83 -48.26 37.61
N ASN A 641 6.27 -47.73 38.69
CA ASN A 641 4.82 -47.65 38.87
C ASN A 641 4.25 -46.51 38.01
N ALA A 642 4.04 -46.77 36.72
CA ALA A 642 3.41 -45.82 35.81
C ALA A 642 1.96 -45.53 36.23
N HIS A 643 1.48 -44.34 35.87
CA HIS A 643 0.12 -43.85 36.17
C HIS A 643 -0.10 -43.39 37.63
N ASP A 644 0.99 -43.05 38.31
CA ASP A 644 1.00 -42.09 39.41
C ASP A 644 1.87 -40.91 38.99
N ALA A 645 1.33 -39.70 39.03
CA ALA A 645 2.03 -38.52 38.49
C ALA A 645 3.40 -38.30 39.15
N LEU A 646 3.56 -38.61 40.44
CA LEU A 646 4.86 -38.41 41.12
C LEU A 646 5.89 -39.45 40.66
N GLU A 647 5.49 -40.71 40.57
CA GLU A 647 6.34 -41.78 40.05
C GLU A 647 6.72 -41.55 38.58
N ASP A 648 5.77 -41.10 37.76
CA ASP A 648 6.01 -40.71 36.35
C ASP A 648 7.02 -39.56 36.25
N VAL A 649 6.92 -38.54 37.09
CA VAL A 649 7.88 -37.43 37.11
C VAL A 649 9.28 -37.89 37.56
N LEU A 650 9.37 -38.78 38.55
CA LEU A 650 10.64 -39.33 39.05
C LEU A 650 11.31 -40.24 38.01
N ALA A 651 10.51 -41.06 37.31
CA ALA A 651 10.97 -41.90 36.22
C ALA A 651 11.45 -41.05 35.05
N LEU A 652 10.70 -40.01 34.67
CA LEU A 652 11.09 -39.10 33.59
C LEU A 652 12.41 -38.38 33.89
N ARG A 653 12.59 -37.91 35.13
CA ARG A 653 13.85 -37.30 35.56
C ARG A 653 15.02 -38.27 35.43
N THR A 654 14.86 -39.49 35.94
CA THR A 654 15.88 -40.55 35.84
C THR A 654 16.22 -40.83 34.39
N LEU A 655 15.20 -41.03 33.53
CA LEU A 655 15.38 -41.30 32.11
C LEU A 655 16.19 -40.19 31.40
N VAL A 656 15.83 -38.92 31.60
CA VAL A 656 16.55 -37.80 30.97
C VAL A 656 17.98 -37.68 31.48
N GLN A 657 18.23 -37.97 32.76
CA GLN A 657 19.57 -37.97 33.34
C GLN A 657 20.43 -39.14 32.86
N THR A 658 19.85 -40.34 32.71
CA THR A 658 20.57 -41.54 32.23
C THR A 658 21.05 -41.39 30.80
N VAL A 659 20.28 -40.72 29.94
CA VAL A 659 20.62 -40.54 28.51
C VAL A 659 21.62 -39.40 28.29
N ASP A 660 21.94 -38.64 29.34
CA ASP A 660 22.91 -37.53 29.34
C ASP A 660 22.70 -36.54 28.17
N ILE A 661 21.46 -36.08 28.00
CA ILE A 661 21.11 -35.17 26.91
C ILE A 661 21.64 -33.77 27.24
N ASP A 662 22.52 -33.25 26.37
CA ASP A 662 22.96 -31.86 26.44
C ASP A 662 21.77 -30.90 26.24
N VAL A 663 21.45 -30.17 27.29
CA VAL A 663 20.33 -29.22 27.33
C VAL A 663 20.59 -27.95 26.51
N ALA A 664 21.85 -27.67 26.19
CA ALA A 664 22.23 -26.58 25.28
C ALA A 664 22.18 -27.03 23.80
N SER A 665 21.94 -28.32 23.55
CA SER A 665 21.92 -28.86 22.19
C SER A 665 20.75 -28.31 21.37
N VAL A 666 20.98 -28.19 20.07
CA VAL A 666 19.96 -27.79 19.10
C VAL A 666 18.76 -28.75 19.13
N GLN A 667 19.01 -30.03 19.42
CA GLN A 667 17.99 -31.07 19.55
C GLN A 667 17.06 -30.79 20.75
N PHE A 668 17.62 -30.43 21.90
CA PHE A 668 16.86 -30.08 23.10
C PHE A 668 15.99 -28.85 22.86
N LEU A 669 16.58 -27.78 22.31
CA LEU A 669 15.86 -26.56 21.97
C LEU A 669 14.76 -26.80 20.92
N SER A 670 14.98 -27.70 19.96
CA SER A 670 13.97 -28.07 18.95
C SER A 670 12.75 -28.82 19.53
N ALA A 671 12.92 -29.46 20.69
CA ALA A 671 11.84 -30.08 21.45
C ALA A 671 11.13 -29.10 22.40
N SER A 672 11.67 -27.89 22.55
CA SER A 672 11.12 -26.85 23.42
C SER A 672 10.06 -25.98 22.75
N PHE A 673 9.26 -25.28 23.56
CA PHE A 673 8.30 -24.29 23.07
C PHE A 673 7.97 -23.22 24.13
N THR A 674 7.62 -22.02 23.67
CA THR A 674 7.28 -20.87 24.54
C THR A 674 5.89 -21.00 25.16
N PHE A 675 5.63 -20.24 26.24
CA PHE A 675 4.28 -20.10 26.80
C PHE A 675 3.29 -19.53 25.77
N SER A 676 3.70 -18.54 24.97
CA SER A 676 2.89 -18.01 23.87
C SER A 676 2.50 -19.09 22.86
N ASN A 677 3.41 -20.02 22.54
CA ASN A 677 3.12 -21.16 21.69
C ASN A 677 2.10 -22.11 22.32
N ALA A 678 2.27 -22.42 23.62
CA ALA A 678 1.36 -23.29 24.37
C ALA A 678 -0.05 -22.70 24.44
N LEU A 679 -0.16 -21.44 24.86
CA LEU A 679 -1.43 -20.71 24.95
C LEU A 679 -2.11 -20.61 23.59
N GLY A 680 -1.37 -20.24 22.55
CA GLY A 680 -1.92 -20.17 21.19
C GLY A 680 -2.45 -21.52 20.67
N ASN A 681 -1.78 -22.63 21.00
CA ASN A 681 -2.27 -23.97 20.63
C ASN A 681 -3.51 -24.37 21.43
N TYR A 682 -3.57 -24.01 22.72
CA TYR A 682 -4.75 -24.20 23.56
C TYR A 682 -5.97 -23.45 23.00
N LEU A 683 -5.83 -22.14 22.75
CA LEU A 683 -6.89 -21.31 22.16
C LEU A 683 -7.33 -21.83 20.79
N TYR A 684 -6.39 -22.27 19.95
CA TYR A 684 -6.70 -22.90 18.67
C TYR A 684 -7.56 -24.18 18.84
N CYS A 685 -7.30 -24.98 19.87
CA CYS A 685 -8.08 -26.19 20.15
C CYS A 685 -9.49 -25.86 20.70
N LEU A 686 -9.60 -24.88 21.60
CA LEU A 686 -10.90 -24.39 22.08
C LEU A 686 -11.77 -23.90 20.91
N GLN A 687 -11.18 -23.16 19.98
CA GLN A 687 -11.89 -22.68 18.79
C GLN A 687 -12.45 -23.83 17.94
N ILE A 688 -11.67 -24.91 17.77
CA ILE A 688 -12.16 -26.11 17.09
C ILE A 688 -13.33 -26.72 17.85
N GLN A 689 -13.20 -26.88 19.17
CA GLN A 689 -14.24 -27.46 20.01
C GLN A 689 -15.56 -26.68 19.93
N GLN A 690 -15.49 -25.35 19.85
CA GLN A 690 -16.66 -24.48 19.71
C GLN A 690 -17.29 -24.56 18.31
N ASN A 691 -16.48 -24.57 17.24
CA ASN A 691 -16.99 -24.47 15.87
C ASN A 691 -17.39 -25.81 15.25
N LEU A 692 -16.67 -26.89 15.58
CA LEU A 692 -16.81 -28.20 14.95
C LEU A 692 -18.21 -28.82 15.09
N PRO A 693 -18.92 -28.71 16.23
CA PRO A 693 -20.25 -29.28 16.37
C PRO A 693 -21.24 -28.80 15.32
N SER A 694 -21.18 -27.51 14.94
CA SER A 694 -22.05 -26.94 13.89
C SER A 694 -21.84 -27.55 12.50
N LEU A 695 -20.68 -28.18 12.27
CA LEU A 695 -20.31 -28.79 11.00
C LEU A 695 -20.62 -30.29 10.96
N GLY A 696 -21.13 -30.88 12.05
CA GLY A 696 -21.39 -32.33 12.18
C GLY A 696 -22.29 -32.85 11.07
N HIS A 697 -23.40 -32.17 10.81
CA HIS A 697 -24.36 -32.52 9.76
C HIS A 697 -23.72 -32.64 8.37
N LEU A 698 -22.78 -31.73 8.04
CA LEU A 698 -22.07 -31.77 6.75
C LEU A 698 -21.15 -33.00 6.64
N VAL A 699 -20.69 -33.54 7.76
CA VAL A 699 -19.88 -34.75 7.82
C VAL A 699 -20.78 -35.99 7.70
N ASP A 700 -21.90 -36.01 8.41
CA ASP A 700 -22.84 -37.13 8.43
C ASP A 700 -23.47 -37.35 7.05
N GLU A 701 -23.84 -36.28 6.36
CA GLU A 701 -24.32 -36.30 4.97
C GLU A 701 -23.21 -36.45 3.92
N ARG A 702 -21.96 -36.60 4.34
CA ARG A 702 -20.78 -36.76 3.48
C ARG A 702 -20.54 -35.60 2.50
N VAL A 703 -21.03 -34.39 2.81
CA VAL A 703 -20.73 -33.17 2.05
C VAL A 703 -19.23 -32.85 2.15
N ILE A 704 -18.66 -33.02 3.35
CA ILE A 704 -17.23 -32.85 3.65
C ILE A 704 -16.73 -33.98 4.55
N THR A 705 -15.41 -34.21 4.57
CA THR A 705 -14.80 -35.19 5.49
C THR A 705 -14.60 -34.62 6.89
N LYS A 706 -14.51 -35.48 7.91
CA LYS A 706 -14.15 -35.08 9.29
C LYS A 706 -12.87 -34.24 9.36
N ASN A 707 -11.86 -34.57 8.54
CA ASN A 707 -10.62 -33.80 8.45
C ASN A 707 -10.85 -32.40 7.85
N MET A 708 -11.75 -32.27 6.87
CA MET A 708 -12.10 -30.97 6.30
C MET A 708 -12.90 -30.12 7.30
N ALA A 709 -13.84 -30.71 8.02
CA ALA A 709 -14.59 -30.02 9.08
C ALA A 709 -13.64 -29.49 10.17
N ASN A 710 -12.64 -30.28 10.59
CA ASN A 710 -11.60 -29.82 11.52
C ASN A 710 -10.78 -28.64 10.98
N LYS A 711 -10.45 -28.64 9.67
CA LYS A 711 -9.75 -27.50 9.04
C LYS A 711 -10.61 -26.24 8.99
N ILE A 712 -11.90 -26.38 8.68
CA ILE A 712 -12.85 -25.26 8.68
C ILE A 712 -12.97 -24.70 10.09
N ALA A 713 -13.27 -25.55 11.08
CA ALA A 713 -13.38 -25.19 12.49
C ALA A 713 -12.13 -24.48 13.02
N GLY A 714 -10.95 -25.03 12.73
CA GLY A 714 -9.65 -24.46 13.12
C GLY A 714 -9.31 -23.15 12.43
N SER A 715 -9.89 -22.87 11.27
CA SER A 715 -9.75 -21.56 10.58
C SER A 715 -10.64 -20.46 11.17
N GLY A 716 -11.33 -20.75 12.28
CA GLY A 716 -12.30 -19.86 12.93
C GLY A 716 -13.69 -19.87 12.28
N LEU A 717 -13.99 -20.86 11.42
CA LEU A 717 -15.26 -20.92 10.70
C LEU A 717 -16.20 -21.99 11.26
N ASN A 718 -17.49 -21.69 11.28
CA ASN A 718 -18.59 -22.58 11.65
C ASN A 718 -19.66 -22.54 10.54
N LEU A 719 -20.72 -23.34 10.65
CA LEU A 719 -21.74 -23.45 9.60
C LEU A 719 -22.39 -22.11 9.25
N LYS A 720 -22.67 -21.27 10.26
CA LYS A 720 -23.28 -19.94 10.08
C LYS A 720 -22.42 -19.03 9.21
N PHE A 721 -21.09 -19.05 9.39
CA PHE A 721 -20.19 -18.26 8.55
C PHE A 721 -20.10 -18.77 7.11
N LEU A 722 -20.24 -20.08 6.89
CA LEU A 722 -20.31 -20.63 5.54
C LEU A 722 -21.61 -20.21 4.84
N GLN A 723 -22.74 -20.31 5.53
CA GLN A 723 -24.04 -19.84 5.04
C GLN A 723 -24.00 -18.35 4.69
N LEU A 724 -23.42 -17.53 5.56
CA LEU A 724 -23.27 -16.09 5.33
C LEU A 724 -22.36 -15.76 4.13
N ALA A 725 -21.25 -16.48 3.97
CA ALA A 725 -20.38 -16.30 2.80
C ALA A 725 -21.10 -16.71 1.50
N TYR A 726 -21.88 -17.78 1.54
CA TYR A 726 -22.70 -18.21 0.41
C TYR A 726 -23.81 -17.21 0.09
N SER A 727 -24.55 -16.70 1.09
CA SER A 727 -25.64 -15.74 0.85
C SER A 727 -25.13 -14.41 0.29
N ARG A 728 -23.95 -13.94 0.71
CA ARG A 728 -23.30 -12.75 0.17
C ARG A 728 -22.89 -12.91 -1.30
N ASN A 729 -22.43 -14.10 -1.68
CA ASN A 729 -22.08 -14.40 -3.06
C ASN A 729 -22.19 -15.92 -3.33
N PRO A 730 -23.32 -16.39 -3.88
CA PRO A 730 -23.54 -17.83 -4.12
C PRO A 730 -22.51 -18.44 -5.08
N SER A 731 -21.99 -17.62 -6.00
CA SER A 731 -21.04 -18.06 -7.02
C SER A 731 -19.62 -18.20 -6.51
N GLU A 732 -19.11 -17.30 -5.66
CA GLU A 732 -17.69 -17.25 -5.28
C GLU A 732 -17.42 -17.06 -3.79
N GLY A 733 -18.42 -16.83 -2.96
CA GLY A 733 -18.24 -16.50 -1.53
C GLY A 733 -17.47 -17.57 -0.75
N ILE A 734 -17.86 -18.84 -0.88
CA ILE A 734 -17.13 -19.96 -0.26
C ILE A 734 -15.71 -20.10 -0.82
N LEU A 735 -15.49 -19.89 -2.14
CA LEU A 735 -14.15 -19.96 -2.73
C LEU A 735 -13.26 -18.83 -2.20
N ASN A 736 -13.76 -17.60 -2.18
CA ASN A 736 -13.04 -16.43 -1.70
C ASN A 736 -12.67 -16.57 -0.23
N LEU A 737 -13.59 -17.11 0.58
CA LEU A 737 -13.35 -17.37 2.00
C LEU A 737 -12.32 -18.48 2.21
N PHE A 738 -12.46 -19.63 1.56
CA PHE A 738 -11.56 -20.78 1.76
C PHE A 738 -10.16 -20.56 1.16
N SER A 739 -10.08 -19.77 0.09
CA SER A 739 -8.83 -19.46 -0.59
C SER A 739 -8.13 -18.20 -0.06
N GLU A 740 -8.68 -17.56 0.98
CA GLU A 740 -8.10 -16.39 1.64
C GLU A 740 -6.64 -16.69 2.00
N PRO A 741 -5.69 -15.88 1.51
CA PRO A 741 -4.27 -16.15 1.70
C PRO A 741 -3.84 -15.94 3.15
N ILE A 742 -3.10 -16.90 3.70
CA ILE A 742 -2.45 -16.79 5.01
C ILE A 742 -0.93 -16.72 4.83
N VAL A 743 -0.20 -16.46 5.92
CA VAL A 743 1.27 -16.51 6.01
C VAL A 743 1.80 -17.83 5.40
N SER A 744 2.93 -17.75 4.70
CA SER A 744 3.62 -18.89 4.07
C SER A 744 2.93 -19.54 2.85
N ASN A 745 2.27 -18.73 2.00
CA ASN A 745 1.65 -19.17 0.73
C ASN A 745 0.55 -20.24 0.89
N ARG A 746 0.04 -20.41 2.11
CA ARG A 746 -1.10 -21.26 2.44
C ARG A 746 -2.40 -20.49 2.29
N VAL A 747 -3.51 -21.22 2.31
CA VAL A 747 -4.87 -20.68 2.22
C VAL A 747 -5.65 -21.05 3.47
N ARG A 748 -6.69 -20.27 3.78
CA ARG A 748 -7.53 -20.43 4.98
C ARG A 748 -8.02 -21.85 5.21
N VAL A 749 -8.55 -22.49 4.16
CA VAL A 749 -9.02 -23.87 4.24
C VAL A 749 -8.51 -24.70 3.05
N THR A 750 -8.93 -24.36 1.82
CA THR A 750 -8.60 -25.14 0.62
C THR A 750 -8.90 -24.38 -0.68
N LYS A 751 -8.24 -24.79 -1.77
CA LYS A 751 -8.55 -24.39 -3.15
C LYS A 751 -9.23 -25.50 -3.95
N SER A 752 -9.57 -26.62 -3.31
CA SER A 752 -10.15 -27.78 -3.98
C SER A 752 -11.55 -27.46 -4.51
N GLN A 753 -11.68 -27.45 -5.83
CA GLN A 753 -12.96 -27.21 -6.50
C GLN A 753 -14.01 -28.27 -6.17
N LYS A 754 -13.60 -29.52 -5.90
CA LYS A 754 -14.51 -30.60 -5.51
C LYS A 754 -15.23 -30.28 -4.19
N VAL A 755 -14.48 -29.82 -3.18
CA VAL A 755 -15.03 -29.49 -1.84
C VAL A 755 -15.93 -28.26 -1.93
N ILE A 756 -15.49 -27.25 -2.67
CA ILE A 756 -16.25 -26.00 -2.85
C ILE A 756 -17.55 -26.26 -3.60
N ALA A 757 -17.54 -27.09 -4.65
CA ALA A 757 -18.74 -27.47 -5.39
C ALA A 757 -19.72 -28.27 -4.52
N SER A 758 -19.23 -29.20 -3.69
CA SER A 758 -20.05 -29.96 -2.74
C SER A 758 -20.82 -29.04 -1.78
N LEU A 759 -20.11 -28.10 -1.14
CA LEU A 759 -20.72 -27.12 -0.23
C LEU A 759 -21.70 -26.18 -0.94
N LYS A 760 -21.38 -25.72 -2.15
CA LYS A 760 -22.32 -24.89 -2.96
C LYS A 760 -23.61 -25.66 -3.28
N LYS A 761 -23.50 -26.95 -3.63
CA LYS A 761 -24.66 -27.80 -3.90
C LYS A 761 -25.53 -27.96 -2.66
N TYR A 762 -24.91 -28.22 -1.51
CA TYR A 762 -25.61 -28.34 -0.23
C TYR A 762 -26.37 -27.06 0.16
N PHE A 763 -25.72 -25.89 0.03
CA PHE A 763 -26.40 -24.63 0.34
C PHE A 763 -27.46 -24.26 -0.70
N ALA A 764 -27.29 -24.63 -1.98
CA ALA A 764 -28.33 -24.43 -2.98
C ALA A 764 -29.60 -25.25 -2.69
N SER A 765 -29.46 -26.51 -2.29
CA SER A 765 -30.60 -27.38 -1.98
C SER A 765 -31.39 -26.98 -0.73
N ASN A 766 -30.73 -26.32 0.22
CA ASN A 766 -31.37 -25.89 1.48
C ASN A 766 -31.93 -24.46 1.44
N VAL A 767 -31.85 -23.76 0.30
CA VAL A 767 -32.50 -22.45 0.09
C VAL A 767 -33.84 -22.62 -0.67
N GLU A 768 -34.05 -23.78 -1.31
CA GLU A 768 -35.29 -24.14 -2.03
C GLU A 768 -36.29 -24.95 -1.17
N SER A 769 -35.92 -25.26 0.08
CA SER A 769 -36.74 -25.89 1.13
C SER A 769 -37.11 -24.87 2.20
#